data_AF-A0A2E3FNU1-F1
#
_entry.id   AF-A0A2E3FNU1-F1
#
_cell.length_a   1.000
_cell.length_b   1.000
_cell.length_c   1.000
_cell.angle_alpha   90.00
_cell.angle_beta   90.00
_cell.angle_gamma   90.00
#
_symmetry.space_group_name_H-M   'P 1'
#
loop_
_entity.id
_entity.type
_entity.pdbx_description
1 polymer ?
#
loop_
_entity_poly.entity_id
_entity_poly.type
_entity_poly.pdbx_seq_one_letter_code
_entity_poly.pdbx_strand_id
1 'polypeptide(L)'
;MKVLESENWWSERLRAWVHEGFNTDAMKKRLIDQPENASDLLLEFESLVARNRSLRKRIINSSTSRSEKSNWLNLLSNVDRTEELERSWEADSAENRPWEPYLNKTEAKWVDKGKSSNLNSIIKRLNSLDSSSYSACQPLYILLEDVDSEELIHSMLDDIESDEMRRRELVNGMVKTLQNEGFDASKAKKMGITEALDYLNSIQSDVDNLRKTRLKIDKEIRPFDPTLADNLLAKNVEDINDEVDAILENLGARLASLKLTLDEWKEQGVIFPEGEILVRENLLDWESELPEIERLVSLQIKALDRWNDFQTFWPDRCESYTLAGKLSATEDFVDFVDSLDQEWRELELQGMQMVNSWEEKGFEMGIWRSRLTQEPLSALALLNKAIPMYEAASSLIDSLLALDTSLDDRNEAEKRIAILREFDLDAGLIDEMKEFVDSKVRRAARHRSMLEKEWMDLVRKGVTEDVSTASLSLADFEVLIRNARTSNGQRGIPVDRIRKKLQKEIEDLNDLGFDVSSMNEMLSNNPMELALRMSRIKQSVEKHDHIRKRVSAIDWRRNPELSIAVNLDLSQPDKLDSLLASIPNLLIQLSQSDIVDPDFKFKAWIPSEQPALVATSETQNSVEDAMEAILEEMESSPEIDFDDTDEVEISNEKIEIENIKVESVDVQPAEMESSKDIEAEIVAEDVIEESDEILKDNEILIGLKEDKNFNDSKNEVQTDNCVTDISGLLILLRNLGLEESADLFDDNGEIMPVRRSLASVVGVEPRDMRLDRLLRLALRLLPNGNPNDEVRLQLISNLAKFAQELSKWTRTRLEARHVGSKGMLIEDAAQLGVALERIPGPGITLPLDADDYSLPSPDDVEGLSKEVDILGRRIFLSSAGGVR
;
A
#
# COMPACT_ATOMS: atom_id res chain seq x y z
N MET A 1 -54.08 -30.52 111.57
CA MET A 1 -53.20 -31.66 111.93
C MET A 1 -51.84 -31.03 112.29
N LYS A 2 -51.44 -30.72 113.53
CA LYS A 2 -51.40 -31.49 114.78
C LYS A 2 -50.84 -32.90 114.60
N VAL A 3 -49.56 -32.97 114.26
CA VAL A 3 -48.66 -34.01 114.78
C VAL A 3 -47.91 -33.33 115.91
N LEU A 4 -47.93 -33.95 117.09
CA LEU A 4 -47.20 -33.48 118.25
C LEU A 4 -45.73 -33.26 117.85
N GLU A 5 -45.21 -32.06 118.05
CA GLU A 5 -43.77 -31.87 118.18
C GLU A 5 -43.36 -32.65 119.42
N SER A 6 -43.01 -33.92 119.25
CA SER A 6 -41.99 -34.48 120.10
C SER A 6 -40.80 -33.54 119.95
N GLU A 7 -40.37 -32.90 121.04
CA GLU A 7 -39.09 -32.21 121.10
C GLU A 7 -38.01 -33.27 120.89
N ASN A 8 -37.79 -33.63 119.62
CA ASN A 8 -36.68 -34.44 119.23
C ASN A 8 -35.44 -33.62 119.57
N TRP A 9 -34.44 -34.26 120.19
CA TRP A 9 -33.23 -33.61 120.68
C TRP A 9 -32.49 -32.82 119.57
N TRP A 10 -32.70 -33.17 118.30
CA TRP A 10 -32.13 -32.47 117.14
C TRP A 10 -32.84 -31.18 116.72
N SER A 11 -34.03 -30.89 117.26
CA SER A 11 -34.83 -29.72 116.87
C SER A 11 -34.17 -28.39 117.28
N GLU A 12 -33.48 -28.35 118.41
CA GLU A 12 -32.69 -27.19 118.85
C GLU A 12 -31.57 -26.87 117.85
N ARG A 13 -30.92 -27.91 117.31
CA ARG A 13 -29.83 -27.78 116.35
C ARG A 13 -30.30 -27.24 115.01
N LEU A 14 -31.45 -27.73 114.52
CA LEU A 14 -32.08 -27.22 113.30
C LEU A 14 -32.50 -25.74 113.46
N ARG A 15 -33.08 -25.36 114.62
CA ARG A 15 -33.39 -23.95 114.91
C ARG A 15 -32.15 -23.06 114.87
N ALA A 16 -31.02 -23.53 115.42
CA ALA A 16 -29.75 -22.80 115.36
C ALA A 16 -29.30 -22.54 113.91
N TRP A 17 -29.44 -23.51 113.00
CA TRP A 17 -29.11 -23.32 111.58
C TRP A 17 -30.08 -22.41 110.84
N VAL A 18 -31.38 -22.44 111.18
CA VAL A 18 -32.35 -21.49 110.64
C VAL A 18 -32.00 -20.05 111.04
N HIS A 19 -31.59 -19.82 112.29
CA HIS A 19 -31.15 -18.51 112.76
C HIS A 19 -29.89 -17.99 112.04
N GLU A 20 -29.03 -18.88 111.55
CA GLU A 20 -27.86 -18.54 110.72
C GLU A 20 -28.21 -18.35 109.23
N GLY A 21 -29.48 -18.45 108.85
CA GLY A 21 -29.96 -18.23 107.47
C GLY A 21 -29.76 -19.44 106.55
N PHE A 22 -29.81 -20.66 107.08
CA PHE A 22 -29.87 -21.89 106.28
C PHE A 22 -31.30 -22.40 106.13
N ASN A 23 -31.63 -22.92 104.94
CA ASN A 23 -32.88 -23.61 104.71
C ASN A 23 -32.79 -25.05 105.22
N THR A 24 -33.46 -25.34 106.34
CA THR A 24 -33.45 -26.66 106.99
C THR A 24 -34.65 -27.53 106.65
N ASP A 25 -35.55 -27.10 105.76
CA ASP A 25 -36.81 -27.80 105.50
C ASP A 25 -36.60 -29.20 104.88
N ALA A 26 -35.59 -29.34 104.02
CA ALA A 26 -35.21 -30.63 103.44
C ALA A 26 -34.53 -31.56 104.46
N MET A 27 -33.66 -31.01 105.33
CA MET A 27 -33.05 -31.76 106.44
C MET A 27 -34.09 -32.26 107.43
N LYS A 28 -35.05 -31.40 107.78
CA LYS A 28 -36.14 -31.72 108.70
C LYS A 28 -36.98 -32.88 108.16
N LYS A 29 -37.27 -32.91 106.85
CA LYS A 29 -37.97 -34.03 106.20
C LYS A 29 -37.18 -35.33 106.28
N ARG A 30 -35.89 -35.33 105.91
CA ARG A 30 -35.02 -36.52 105.98
C ARG A 30 -34.85 -37.08 107.40
N LEU A 31 -34.77 -36.22 108.42
CA LEU A 31 -34.68 -36.63 109.83
C LEU A 31 -36.00 -37.20 110.38
N ILE A 32 -37.14 -36.82 109.81
CA ILE A 32 -38.45 -37.39 110.17
C ILE A 32 -38.66 -38.75 109.49
N ASP A 33 -38.18 -38.91 108.26
CA ASP A 33 -38.33 -40.13 107.47
C ASP A 33 -37.42 -41.29 107.98
N GLN A 34 -36.29 -40.98 108.64
CA GLN A 34 -35.34 -41.97 109.18
C GLN A 34 -34.86 -41.62 110.61
N PRO A 35 -35.69 -41.82 111.65
CA PRO A 35 -35.36 -41.43 113.02
C PRO A 35 -34.27 -42.30 113.68
N GLU A 36 -34.04 -43.53 113.20
CA GLU A 36 -33.02 -44.45 113.79
C GLU A 36 -31.59 -44.06 113.40
N ASN A 37 -31.38 -43.48 112.23
CA ASN A 37 -30.06 -43.01 111.74
C ASN A 37 -29.86 -41.51 111.95
N ALA A 38 -30.70 -40.88 112.78
CA ALA A 38 -30.72 -39.43 112.88
C ALA A 38 -29.45 -38.83 113.52
N SER A 39 -28.69 -39.59 114.32
CA SER A 39 -27.35 -39.18 114.78
C SER A 39 -26.37 -39.05 113.62
N ASP A 40 -26.36 -40.03 112.72
CA ASP A 40 -25.42 -40.08 111.59
C ASP A 40 -25.80 -39.04 110.54
N LEU A 41 -27.10 -38.91 110.24
CA LEU A 41 -27.62 -37.86 109.36
C LEU A 41 -27.33 -36.45 109.91
N LEU A 42 -27.39 -36.25 111.24
CA LEU A 42 -27.01 -34.96 111.83
C LEU A 42 -25.51 -34.69 111.70
N LEU A 43 -24.64 -35.68 111.84
CA LEU A 43 -23.20 -35.53 111.61
C LEU A 43 -22.91 -35.19 110.15
N GLU A 44 -23.61 -35.82 109.21
CA GLU A 44 -23.54 -35.48 107.78
C GLU A 44 -24.00 -34.03 107.54
N PHE A 45 -25.16 -33.62 108.07
CA PHE A 45 -25.63 -32.25 107.94
C PHE A 45 -24.72 -31.24 108.63
N GLU A 46 -24.12 -31.58 109.77
CA GLU A 46 -23.10 -30.76 110.43
C GLU A 46 -21.89 -30.56 109.54
N SER A 47 -21.43 -31.61 108.86
CA SER A 47 -20.32 -31.53 107.91
C SER A 47 -20.67 -30.63 106.71
N LEU A 48 -21.89 -30.74 106.16
CA LEU A 48 -22.35 -29.91 105.04
C LEU A 48 -22.55 -28.45 105.45
N VAL A 49 -23.07 -28.18 106.65
CA VAL A 49 -23.19 -26.81 107.20
C VAL A 49 -21.82 -26.23 107.48
N ALA A 50 -20.87 -27.01 108.00
CA ALA A 50 -19.49 -26.56 108.21
C ALA A 50 -18.79 -26.20 106.88
N ARG A 51 -18.95 -27.03 105.85
CA ARG A 51 -18.49 -26.76 104.48
C ARG A 51 -19.13 -25.50 103.90
N ASN A 52 -20.44 -25.35 104.01
CA ASN A 52 -21.15 -24.14 103.57
C ASN A 52 -20.67 -22.89 104.32
N ARG A 53 -20.43 -22.96 105.63
CA ARG A 53 -19.84 -21.85 106.41
C ARG A 53 -18.44 -21.48 105.91
N SER A 54 -17.62 -22.48 105.57
CA SER A 54 -16.30 -22.26 104.97
C SER A 54 -16.43 -21.56 103.62
N LEU A 55 -17.30 -22.06 102.74
CA LEU A 55 -17.55 -21.47 101.43
C LEU A 55 -18.13 -20.04 101.55
N ARG A 56 -19.07 -19.79 102.46
CA ARG A 56 -19.57 -18.43 102.76
C ARG A 56 -18.44 -17.49 103.16
N LYS A 57 -17.51 -17.93 104.01
CA LYS A 57 -16.32 -17.14 104.38
C LYS A 57 -15.42 -16.85 103.18
N ARG A 58 -15.15 -17.86 102.33
CA ARG A 58 -14.36 -17.70 101.10
C ARG A 58 -14.97 -16.66 100.16
N ILE A 59 -16.29 -16.72 99.94
CA ILE A 59 -17.00 -15.78 99.05
C ILE A 59 -17.00 -14.36 99.63
N ILE A 60 -17.19 -14.19 100.94
CA ILE A 60 -17.14 -12.89 101.60
C ILE A 60 -15.75 -12.26 101.49
N ASN A 61 -14.70 -13.06 101.72
CA ASN A 61 -13.31 -12.62 101.70
C ASN A 61 -12.73 -12.44 100.28
N SER A 62 -13.40 -12.96 99.26
CA SER A 62 -12.98 -12.84 97.86
C SER A 62 -13.09 -11.42 97.30
N SER A 63 -12.45 -11.15 96.16
CA SER A 63 -12.48 -9.86 95.45
C SER A 63 -13.63 -9.68 94.45
N THR A 64 -14.61 -10.60 94.38
CA THR A 64 -15.73 -10.51 93.41
C THR A 64 -16.56 -9.23 93.58
N SER A 65 -17.27 -8.87 92.52
CA SER A 65 -18.22 -7.75 92.51
C SER A 65 -19.33 -7.97 93.56
N ARG A 66 -19.90 -6.86 94.04
CA ARG A 66 -20.96 -6.91 95.07
C ARG A 66 -22.21 -7.67 94.58
N SER A 67 -22.51 -7.57 93.28
CA SER A 67 -23.60 -8.30 92.63
C SER A 67 -23.35 -9.81 92.62
N GLU A 68 -22.18 -10.26 92.16
CA GLU A 68 -21.83 -11.68 92.12
C GLU A 68 -21.77 -12.29 93.51
N LYS A 69 -21.21 -11.57 94.49
CA LYS A 69 -21.23 -11.99 95.90
C LYS A 69 -22.63 -12.25 96.42
N SER A 70 -23.58 -11.35 96.11
CA SER A 70 -24.97 -11.52 96.55
C SER A 70 -25.63 -12.73 95.88
N ASN A 71 -25.35 -12.98 94.60
CA ASN A 71 -25.86 -14.13 93.87
C ASN A 71 -25.37 -15.43 94.50
N TRP A 72 -24.06 -15.53 94.77
CA TRP A 72 -23.45 -16.69 95.43
C TRP A 72 -23.98 -16.91 96.86
N LEU A 73 -24.09 -15.85 97.66
CA LEU A 73 -24.60 -15.96 99.04
C LEU A 73 -26.07 -16.40 99.09
N ASN A 74 -26.88 -15.98 98.12
CA ASN A 74 -28.26 -16.43 97.98
C ASN A 74 -28.35 -17.92 97.61
N LEU A 75 -27.46 -18.40 96.71
CA LEU A 75 -27.41 -19.82 96.35
C LEU A 75 -26.98 -20.70 97.53
N LEU A 76 -26.15 -20.19 98.43
CA LEU A 76 -25.66 -20.87 99.64
C LEU A 76 -26.69 -20.99 100.78
N SER A 77 -27.92 -20.49 100.62
CA SER A 77 -28.98 -20.72 101.60
C SER A 77 -29.44 -22.18 101.63
N ASN A 78 -29.26 -22.94 100.54
CA ASN A 78 -29.65 -24.34 100.42
C ASN A 78 -28.45 -25.26 100.67
N VAL A 79 -28.50 -26.07 101.73
CA VAL A 79 -27.37 -26.90 102.16
C VAL A 79 -27.18 -28.16 101.30
N ASP A 80 -28.24 -28.65 100.66
CA ASP A 80 -28.16 -29.85 99.79
C ASP A 80 -27.33 -29.61 98.52
N ARG A 81 -27.13 -28.35 98.09
CA ARG A 81 -26.34 -28.00 96.88
C ARG A 81 -24.89 -27.62 97.18
N THR A 82 -24.42 -27.86 98.40
CA THR A 82 -23.10 -27.44 98.85
C THR A 82 -21.97 -27.98 97.99
N GLU A 83 -21.99 -29.26 97.63
CA GLU A 83 -20.92 -29.87 96.83
C GLU A 83 -20.86 -29.35 95.39
N GLU A 84 -22.02 -29.07 94.78
CA GLU A 84 -22.10 -28.46 93.44
C GLU A 84 -21.63 -27.00 93.46
N LEU A 85 -21.99 -26.26 94.50
CA LEU A 85 -21.56 -24.87 94.69
C LEU A 85 -20.06 -24.77 95.00
N GLU A 86 -19.49 -25.73 95.75
CA GLU A 86 -18.04 -25.81 95.96
C GLU A 86 -17.30 -26.04 94.65
N ARG A 87 -17.72 -27.02 93.82
CA ARG A 87 -17.09 -27.28 92.51
C ARG A 87 -17.19 -26.09 91.56
N SER A 88 -18.35 -25.46 91.50
CA SER A 88 -18.55 -24.29 90.63
C SER A 88 -17.78 -23.07 91.13
N TRP A 89 -17.66 -22.88 92.44
CA TRP A 89 -16.79 -21.86 93.03
C TRP A 89 -15.31 -22.13 92.76
N GLU A 90 -14.88 -23.39 92.83
CA GLU A 90 -13.50 -23.78 92.50
C GLU A 90 -13.19 -23.57 91.01
N ALA A 91 -14.13 -23.84 90.11
CA ALA A 91 -13.99 -23.55 88.69
C ALA A 91 -13.90 -22.04 88.41
N ASP A 92 -14.81 -21.25 88.98
CA ASP A 92 -14.77 -19.77 88.89
C ASP A 92 -13.47 -19.21 89.49
N SER A 93 -13.04 -19.75 90.62
CA SER A 93 -11.80 -19.33 91.27
C SER A 93 -10.58 -19.73 90.43
N ALA A 94 -10.55 -20.88 89.77
CA ALA A 94 -9.44 -21.27 88.90
C ALA A 94 -9.25 -20.32 87.70
N GLU A 95 -10.34 -19.74 87.18
CA GLU A 95 -10.30 -18.81 86.05
C GLU A 95 -10.01 -17.38 86.50
N ASN A 96 -10.74 -16.88 87.49
CA ASN A 96 -10.71 -15.48 87.89
C ASN A 96 -9.71 -15.18 89.02
N ARG A 97 -9.32 -16.19 89.82
CA ARG A 97 -8.45 -16.07 91.01
C ARG A 97 -7.61 -17.34 91.26
N PRO A 98 -6.66 -17.69 90.38
CA PRO A 98 -6.07 -19.03 90.42
C PRO A 98 -5.23 -19.33 91.68
N TRP A 99 -4.88 -18.31 92.48
CA TRP A 99 -4.23 -18.46 93.80
C TRP A 99 -5.17 -18.89 94.94
N GLU A 100 -6.47 -18.66 94.84
CA GLU A 100 -7.44 -18.87 95.92
C GLU A 100 -7.49 -20.33 96.43
N PRO A 101 -7.48 -21.37 95.56
CA PRO A 101 -7.52 -22.76 96.02
C PRO A 101 -6.29 -23.16 96.84
N TYR A 102 -5.12 -22.61 96.51
CA TYR A 102 -3.85 -22.88 97.21
C TYR A 102 -3.80 -22.16 98.55
N LEU A 103 -4.33 -20.93 98.62
CA LEU A 103 -4.44 -20.18 99.88
C LEU A 103 -5.41 -20.83 100.86
N ASN A 104 -6.56 -21.31 100.39
CA ASN A 104 -7.53 -21.98 101.25
C ASN A 104 -6.93 -23.23 101.95
N LYS A 105 -6.08 -23.98 101.24
CA LYS A 105 -5.37 -25.15 101.83
C LYS A 105 -4.34 -24.75 102.89
N THR A 106 -3.79 -23.55 102.81
CA THR A 106 -2.62 -23.12 103.57
C THR A 106 -2.96 -22.11 104.66
N GLU A 107 -4.14 -21.48 104.61
CA GLU A 107 -4.62 -20.44 105.54
C GLU A 107 -4.44 -20.85 107.01
N ALA A 108 -4.79 -22.09 107.36
CA ALA A 108 -4.61 -22.61 108.72
C ALA A 108 -3.15 -22.57 109.18
N LYS A 109 -2.20 -22.95 108.31
CA LYS A 109 -0.76 -22.95 108.61
C LYS A 109 -0.22 -21.53 108.83
N TRP A 110 -0.74 -20.56 108.09
CA TRP A 110 -0.38 -19.14 108.24
C TRP A 110 -0.95 -18.52 109.52
N VAL A 111 -2.17 -18.93 109.92
CA VAL A 111 -2.79 -18.53 111.19
C VAL A 111 -2.04 -19.13 112.38
N ASP A 112 -1.66 -20.42 112.32
CA ASP A 112 -0.92 -21.10 113.38
C ASP A 112 0.46 -20.49 113.66
N LYS A 113 1.12 -19.96 112.61
CA LYS A 113 2.39 -19.22 112.71
C LYS A 113 2.21 -17.72 113.03
N GLY A 114 0.98 -17.23 113.21
CA GLY A 114 0.70 -15.82 113.56
C GLY A 114 0.89 -14.81 112.41
N LYS A 115 1.04 -15.26 111.16
CA LYS A 115 1.33 -14.42 109.99
C LYS A 115 0.10 -14.07 109.14
N SER A 116 -1.10 -14.05 109.73
CA SER A 116 -2.36 -13.79 109.02
C SER A 116 -2.44 -12.40 108.37
N SER A 117 -1.80 -11.39 108.97
CA SER A 117 -1.75 -10.04 108.39
C SER A 117 -0.91 -9.97 107.10
N ASN A 118 0.17 -10.75 107.02
CA ASN A 118 1.06 -10.79 105.86
C ASN A 118 0.39 -11.55 104.71
N LEU A 119 -0.27 -12.68 104.99
CA LEU A 119 -1.11 -13.38 104.02
C LEU A 119 -2.20 -12.46 103.44
N ASN A 120 -2.88 -11.70 104.29
CA ASN A 120 -3.88 -10.72 103.83
C ASN A 120 -3.27 -9.61 102.95
N SER A 121 -2.01 -9.23 103.18
CA SER A 121 -1.30 -8.26 102.33
C SER A 121 -1.00 -8.85 100.94
N ILE A 122 -0.54 -10.11 100.90
CA ILE A 122 -0.26 -10.87 99.66
C ILE A 122 -1.56 -11.05 98.86
N ILE A 123 -2.67 -11.41 99.52
CA ILE A 123 -3.99 -11.56 98.88
C ILE A 123 -4.47 -10.23 98.28
N LYS A 124 -4.29 -9.11 98.97
CA LYS A 124 -4.66 -7.78 98.44
C LYS A 124 -3.87 -7.44 97.18
N ARG A 125 -2.57 -7.74 97.16
CA ARG A 125 -1.70 -7.52 96.00
C ARG A 125 -2.13 -8.39 94.81
N LEU A 126 -2.29 -9.69 95.03
CA LEU A 126 -2.75 -10.63 94.00
C LEU A 126 -4.11 -10.21 93.42
N ASN A 127 -5.05 -9.78 94.25
CA ASN A 127 -6.37 -9.30 93.79
C ASN A 127 -6.33 -7.98 93.00
N SER A 128 -5.22 -7.23 93.05
CA SER A 128 -5.06 -5.97 92.31
C SER A 128 -4.39 -6.14 90.95
N LEU A 129 -3.83 -7.33 90.67
CA LEU A 129 -3.21 -7.65 89.41
C LEU A 129 -4.25 -7.76 88.29
N ASP A 130 -3.83 -7.41 87.08
CA ASP A 130 -4.61 -7.61 85.86
C ASP A 130 -4.67 -9.11 85.49
N SER A 131 -5.73 -9.53 84.79
CA SER A 131 -5.90 -10.93 84.36
C SER A 131 -4.74 -11.43 83.50
N SER A 132 -4.10 -10.53 82.75
CA SER A 132 -2.92 -10.82 81.94
C SER A 132 -1.68 -11.25 82.75
N SER A 133 -1.64 -10.95 84.04
CA SER A 133 -0.52 -11.27 84.95
C SER A 133 -0.71 -12.63 85.66
N TYR A 134 -1.87 -13.29 85.53
CA TYR A 134 -2.19 -14.50 86.29
C TYR A 134 -1.30 -15.69 85.95
N SER A 135 -0.87 -15.81 84.70
CA SER A 135 0.09 -16.86 84.28
C SER A 135 1.44 -16.71 84.96
N ALA A 136 1.91 -15.48 85.17
CA ALA A 136 3.17 -15.18 85.87
C ALA A 136 3.10 -15.51 87.37
N CYS A 137 1.90 -15.56 87.95
CA CYS A 137 1.70 -15.94 89.35
C CYS A 137 1.78 -17.45 89.62
N GLN A 138 1.80 -18.32 88.61
CA GLN A 138 1.81 -19.77 88.80
C GLN A 138 2.92 -20.31 89.71
N PRO A 139 4.18 -19.83 89.62
CA PRO A 139 5.25 -20.27 90.51
C PRO A 139 5.00 -19.91 91.99
N LEU A 140 4.25 -18.83 92.25
CA LEU A 140 3.89 -18.41 93.61
C LEU A 140 2.98 -19.42 94.29
N TYR A 141 2.18 -20.19 93.53
CA TYR A 141 1.18 -21.09 94.11
C TYR A 141 1.81 -22.21 94.95
N ILE A 142 2.98 -22.69 94.54
CA ILE A 142 3.76 -23.69 95.29
C ILE A 142 4.38 -23.04 96.54
N LEU A 143 4.90 -21.82 96.41
CA LEU A 143 5.53 -21.09 97.52
C LEU A 143 4.53 -20.71 98.62
N LEU A 144 3.26 -20.47 98.27
CA LEU A 144 2.19 -20.20 99.24
C LEU A 144 1.96 -21.36 100.24
N GLU A 145 2.40 -22.58 99.90
CA GLU A 145 2.37 -23.73 100.82
C GLU A 145 3.44 -23.69 101.92
N ASP A 146 4.54 -22.96 101.69
CA ASP A 146 5.65 -22.79 102.62
C ASP A 146 5.68 -21.38 103.22
N VAL A 147 5.26 -21.27 104.49
CA VAL A 147 5.15 -20.01 105.25
C VAL A 147 6.50 -19.32 105.49
N ASP A 148 7.61 -20.05 105.34
CA ASP A 148 8.95 -19.50 105.55
C ASP A 148 9.50 -18.82 104.29
N SER A 149 8.84 -18.98 103.13
CA SER A 149 9.22 -18.39 101.83
C SER A 149 8.63 -16.99 101.56
N GLU A 150 8.16 -16.30 102.60
CA GLU A 150 7.48 -15.00 102.51
C GLU A 150 8.26 -13.92 101.75
N GLU A 151 9.56 -13.77 102.02
CA GLU A 151 10.41 -12.78 101.35
C GLU A 151 10.51 -13.04 99.84
N LEU A 152 10.56 -14.32 99.45
CA LEU A 152 10.57 -14.72 98.04
C LEU A 152 9.24 -14.40 97.37
N ILE A 153 8.11 -14.67 98.03
CA ILE A 153 6.77 -14.32 97.51
C ILE A 153 6.64 -12.82 97.29
N HIS A 154 7.11 -11.99 98.23
CA HIS A 154 7.11 -10.54 98.05
C HIS A 154 7.99 -10.08 96.89
N SER A 155 9.20 -10.62 96.76
CA SER A 155 10.10 -10.27 95.66
C SER A 155 9.52 -10.62 94.27
N MET A 156 8.93 -11.81 94.14
CA MET A 156 8.31 -12.25 92.88
C MET A 156 7.05 -11.43 92.56
N LEU A 157 6.28 -11.02 93.57
CA LEU A 157 5.15 -10.10 93.36
C LEU A 157 5.62 -8.70 92.95
N ASP A 158 6.71 -8.20 93.52
CA ASP A 158 7.30 -6.92 93.13
C ASP A 158 7.72 -6.95 91.64
N ASP A 159 8.33 -8.05 91.20
CA ASP A 159 8.71 -8.25 89.80
C ASP A 159 7.48 -8.25 88.87
N ILE A 160 6.44 -9.03 89.19
CA ILE A 160 5.20 -9.11 88.41
C ILE A 160 4.48 -7.75 88.34
N GLU A 161 4.38 -7.05 89.47
CA GLU A 161 3.78 -5.70 89.51
C GLU A 161 4.60 -4.70 88.70
N SER A 162 5.93 -4.80 88.73
CA SER A 162 6.82 -3.95 87.92
C SER A 162 6.61 -4.15 86.42
N ASP A 163 6.43 -5.40 85.98
CA ASP A 163 6.17 -5.73 84.58
C ASP A 163 4.76 -5.31 84.14
N GLU A 164 3.77 -5.38 85.02
CA GLU A 164 2.43 -4.84 84.76
C GLU A 164 2.45 -3.32 84.62
N MET A 165 3.18 -2.62 85.50
CA MET A 165 3.37 -1.17 85.39
C MET A 165 4.03 -0.78 84.08
N ARG A 166 5.11 -1.48 83.68
CA ARG A 166 5.76 -1.25 82.37
C ARG A 166 4.79 -1.45 81.21
N ARG A 167 3.95 -2.50 81.22
CA ARG A 167 2.95 -2.73 80.17
C ARG A 167 1.89 -1.63 80.12
N ARG A 168 1.41 -1.15 81.27
CA ARG A 168 0.49 0.01 81.32
C ARG A 168 1.16 1.31 80.85
N GLU A 169 2.46 1.49 81.12
CA GLU A 169 3.22 2.62 80.58
C GLU A 169 3.32 2.55 79.06
N LEU A 170 3.54 1.36 78.48
CA LEU A 170 3.53 1.15 77.03
C LEU A 170 2.17 1.50 76.41
N VAL A 171 1.06 1.00 76.98
CA VAL A 171 -0.30 1.35 76.53
C VAL A 171 -0.52 2.87 76.58
N ASN A 172 -0.12 3.52 77.68
CA ASN A 172 -0.21 4.98 77.79
C ASN A 172 0.70 5.71 76.80
N GLY A 173 1.87 5.15 76.48
CA GLY A 173 2.78 5.63 75.45
C GLY A 173 2.13 5.58 74.07
N MET A 174 1.55 4.43 73.69
CA MET A 174 0.84 4.24 72.43
C MET A 174 -0.39 5.15 72.29
N VAL A 175 -1.15 5.34 73.38
CA VAL A 175 -2.26 6.29 73.37
C VAL A 175 -1.77 7.72 73.14
N LYS A 176 -0.64 8.12 73.76
CA LYS A 176 -0.06 9.45 73.53
C LYS A 176 0.44 9.64 72.10
N THR A 177 1.07 8.62 71.51
CA THR A 177 1.54 8.71 70.12
C THR A 177 0.36 8.86 69.16
N LEU A 178 -0.69 8.03 69.31
CA LEU A 178 -1.90 8.14 68.50
C LEU A 178 -2.62 9.49 68.69
N GLN A 179 -2.67 9.99 69.93
CA GLN A 179 -3.27 11.29 70.23
C GLN A 179 -2.48 12.46 69.61
N ASN A 180 -1.15 12.40 69.60
CA ASN A 180 -0.31 13.38 68.92
C ASN A 180 -0.55 13.37 67.40
N GLU A 181 -0.92 12.21 66.85
CA GLU A 181 -1.26 12.04 65.44
C GLU A 181 -2.72 12.40 65.11
N GLY A 182 -3.52 12.76 66.12
CA GLY A 182 -4.91 13.21 65.97
C GLY A 182 -5.97 12.12 66.14
N PHE A 183 -5.60 10.89 66.52
CA PHE A 183 -6.53 9.78 66.74
C PHE A 183 -6.84 9.59 68.23
N ASP A 184 -8.13 9.51 68.59
CA ASP A 184 -8.54 9.32 69.99
C ASP A 184 -8.56 7.84 70.40
N ALA A 185 -7.47 7.40 71.02
CA ALA A 185 -7.34 6.06 71.60
C ALA A 185 -7.60 6.02 73.12
N SER A 186 -8.21 7.05 73.71
CA SER A 186 -8.37 7.19 75.16
C SER A 186 -9.14 6.04 75.83
N LYS A 187 -9.95 5.30 75.07
CA LYS A 187 -10.70 4.12 75.54
C LYS A 187 -9.79 3.00 76.05
N ALA A 188 -8.58 2.85 75.48
CA ALA A 188 -7.62 1.83 75.86
C ALA A 188 -7.17 1.92 77.34
N LYS A 189 -7.20 3.13 77.93
CA LYS A 189 -6.77 3.34 79.33
C LYS A 189 -7.68 2.67 80.37
N LYS A 190 -8.90 2.29 79.99
CA LYS A 190 -9.90 1.68 80.88
C LYS A 190 -10.02 0.16 80.70
N MET A 191 -9.43 -0.38 79.64
CA MET A 191 -9.50 -1.80 79.29
C MET A 191 -8.43 -2.61 80.05
N GLY A 192 -8.61 -3.93 80.12
CA GLY A 192 -7.54 -4.84 80.51
C GLY A 192 -6.34 -4.68 79.58
N ILE A 193 -5.12 -5.03 80.02
CA ILE A 193 -3.91 -4.72 79.25
C ILE A 193 -3.91 -5.39 77.87
N THR A 194 -4.39 -6.63 77.77
CA THR A 194 -4.48 -7.38 76.51
C THR A 194 -5.48 -6.75 75.55
N GLU A 195 -6.71 -6.51 76.01
CA GLU A 195 -7.77 -5.85 75.22
C GLU A 195 -7.36 -4.45 74.77
N ALA A 196 -6.66 -3.70 75.64
CA ALA A 196 -6.13 -2.39 75.32
C ALA A 196 -5.10 -2.44 74.18
N LEU A 197 -4.17 -3.41 74.23
CA LEU A 197 -3.15 -3.59 73.19
C LEU A 197 -3.78 -4.03 71.85
N ASP A 198 -4.74 -4.96 71.87
CA ASP A 198 -5.43 -5.40 70.65
C ASP A 198 -6.21 -4.26 69.99
N TYR A 199 -6.92 -3.45 70.80
CA TYR A 199 -7.61 -2.25 70.32
C TYR A 199 -6.65 -1.19 69.77
N LEU A 200 -5.49 -1.00 70.41
CA LEU A 200 -4.47 -0.07 69.91
C LEU A 200 -3.84 -0.57 68.61
N ASN A 201 -3.63 -1.88 68.48
CA ASN A 201 -3.11 -2.48 67.26
C ASN A 201 -4.08 -2.31 66.09
N SER A 202 -5.39 -2.45 66.30
CA SER A 202 -6.38 -2.22 65.25
C SER A 202 -6.39 -0.76 64.79
N ILE A 203 -6.37 0.20 65.73
CA ILE A 203 -6.29 1.62 65.37
C ILE A 203 -4.98 1.90 64.61
N GLN A 204 -3.87 1.32 65.05
CA GLN A 204 -2.59 1.51 64.38
C GLN A 204 -2.61 0.97 62.95
N SER A 205 -3.22 -0.20 62.70
CA SER A 205 -3.37 -0.71 61.33
C SER A 205 -4.20 0.23 60.46
N ASP A 206 -5.26 0.82 61.00
CA ASP A 206 -6.10 1.76 60.27
C ASP A 206 -5.30 3.02 59.92
N VAL A 207 -4.58 3.60 60.90
CA VAL A 207 -3.70 4.76 60.70
C VAL A 207 -2.64 4.49 59.63
N ASP A 208 -2.00 3.32 59.66
CA ASP A 208 -1.00 2.95 58.67
C ASP A 208 -1.61 2.78 57.27
N ASN A 209 -2.84 2.27 57.16
CA ASN A 209 -3.57 2.23 55.89
C ASN A 209 -3.87 3.66 55.39
N LEU A 210 -4.33 4.55 56.26
CA LEU A 210 -4.59 5.96 55.88
C LEU A 210 -3.31 6.67 55.42
N ARG A 211 -2.17 6.39 56.05
CA ARG A 211 -0.87 6.94 55.62
C ARG A 211 -0.48 6.45 54.24
N LYS A 212 -0.63 5.14 54.01
CA LYS A 212 -0.34 4.54 52.69
C LYS A 212 -1.21 5.19 51.62
N THR A 213 -2.49 5.43 51.89
CA THR A 213 -3.40 5.95 50.87
C THR A 213 -3.24 7.43 50.63
N ARG A 214 -2.95 8.23 51.66
CA ARG A 214 -2.47 9.60 51.46
C ARG A 214 -1.20 9.66 50.62
N LEU A 215 -0.24 8.76 50.87
CA LEU A 215 0.99 8.69 50.11
C LEU A 215 0.75 8.25 48.67
N LYS A 216 -0.17 7.30 48.42
CA LYS A 216 -0.63 6.94 47.07
C LYS A 216 -1.25 8.15 46.37
N ILE A 217 -2.19 8.87 47.01
CA ILE A 217 -2.81 10.05 46.42
C ILE A 217 -1.75 11.10 46.03
N ASP A 218 -0.81 11.40 46.93
CA ASP A 218 0.20 12.45 46.69
C ASP A 218 1.26 12.04 45.65
N LYS A 219 1.65 10.75 45.59
CA LYS A 219 2.67 10.27 44.64
C LYS A 219 2.12 9.83 43.29
N GLU A 220 0.90 9.28 43.27
CA GLU A 220 0.37 8.59 42.10
C GLU A 220 -0.78 9.35 41.46
N ILE A 221 -1.70 9.95 42.23
CA ILE A 221 -2.82 10.73 41.65
C ILE A 221 -2.43 12.17 41.36
N ARG A 222 -1.74 12.84 42.30
CA ARG A 222 -1.38 14.25 42.17
C ARG A 222 -0.59 14.59 40.90
N PRO A 223 0.32 13.73 40.40
CA PRO A 223 0.97 13.99 39.12
C PRO A 223 -0.01 14.03 37.95
N PHE A 224 -1.13 13.30 37.98
CA PHE A 224 -2.14 13.38 36.92
C PHE A 224 -3.08 14.57 37.10
N ASP A 225 -3.63 14.75 38.31
CA ASP A 225 -4.57 15.82 38.61
C ASP A 225 -4.40 16.30 40.07
N PRO A 226 -3.85 17.52 40.26
CA PRO A 226 -3.67 18.08 41.60
C PRO A 226 -4.99 18.42 42.27
N THR A 227 -6.03 18.78 41.50
CA THR A 227 -7.34 19.17 42.04
C THR A 227 -8.10 17.95 42.56
N LEU A 228 -8.04 16.83 41.83
CA LEU A 228 -8.60 15.56 42.28
C LEU A 228 -7.89 15.06 43.54
N ALA A 229 -6.56 15.13 43.58
CA ALA A 229 -5.77 14.74 44.74
C ALA A 229 -6.16 15.55 46.00
N ASP A 230 -6.26 16.87 45.88
CA ASP A 230 -6.65 17.74 47.01
C ASP A 230 -8.09 17.45 47.49
N ASN A 231 -9.02 17.16 46.57
CA ASN A 231 -10.38 16.75 46.90
C ASN A 231 -10.43 15.39 47.64
N LEU A 232 -9.61 14.43 47.24
CA LEU A 232 -9.52 13.11 47.89
C LEU A 232 -8.88 13.20 49.27
N LEU A 233 -7.87 14.06 49.44
CA LEU A 233 -7.25 14.33 50.75
C LEU A 233 -8.20 15.04 51.73
N ALA A 234 -9.17 15.80 51.22
CA ALA A 234 -10.18 16.49 52.02
C ALA A 234 -11.33 15.58 52.50
N LYS A 235 -11.57 14.44 51.82
CA LYS A 235 -12.58 13.44 52.23
C LYS A 235 -12.05 12.58 53.39
N ASN A 236 -12.96 12.08 54.23
CA ASN A 236 -12.62 11.16 55.34
C ASN A 236 -12.33 9.73 54.84
N VAL A 237 -11.27 9.12 55.37
CA VAL A 237 -10.38 8.16 54.68
C VAL A 237 -10.76 6.68 54.83
N GLU A 238 -11.77 6.33 55.63
CA GLU A 238 -12.05 4.90 55.93
C GLU A 238 -12.54 4.08 54.71
N ASP A 239 -13.12 4.73 53.68
CA ASP A 239 -13.64 4.07 52.45
C ASP A 239 -12.95 4.55 51.15
N ILE A 240 -11.91 5.38 51.23
CA ILE A 240 -11.32 6.02 50.04
C ILE A 240 -10.35 5.08 49.30
N ASN A 241 -9.87 4.01 49.92
CA ASN A 241 -8.83 3.15 49.35
C ASN A 241 -9.28 2.51 48.02
N ASP A 242 -10.48 1.95 48.00
CA ASP A 242 -11.03 1.31 46.79
C ASP A 242 -11.35 2.36 45.71
N GLU A 243 -11.82 3.55 46.11
CA GLU A 243 -12.06 4.68 45.18
C GLU A 243 -10.73 5.15 44.55
N VAL A 244 -9.67 5.27 45.35
CA VAL A 244 -8.32 5.64 44.91
C VAL A 244 -7.73 4.59 43.98
N ASP A 245 -7.83 3.31 44.33
CA ASP A 245 -7.29 2.23 43.51
C ASP A 245 -8.04 2.14 42.16
N ALA A 246 -9.36 2.33 42.15
CA ALA A 246 -10.15 2.40 40.91
C ALA A 246 -9.81 3.62 40.05
N ILE A 247 -9.58 4.80 40.66
CA ILE A 247 -9.14 6.01 39.95
C ILE A 247 -7.77 5.79 39.33
N LEU A 248 -6.83 5.18 40.07
CA LEU A 248 -5.48 4.88 39.59
C LEU A 248 -5.50 3.87 38.44
N GLU A 249 -6.33 2.83 38.53
CA GLU A 249 -6.50 1.87 37.45
C GLU A 249 -7.06 2.54 36.18
N ASN A 250 -8.03 3.44 36.33
CA ASN A 250 -8.60 4.18 35.20
C ASN A 250 -7.56 5.14 34.56
N LEU A 251 -6.89 5.98 35.34
CA LEU A 251 -5.86 6.90 34.84
C LEU A 251 -4.69 6.13 34.22
N GLY A 252 -4.29 5.01 34.82
CA GLY A 252 -3.28 4.10 34.29
C GLY A 252 -3.68 3.47 32.96
N ALA A 253 -4.92 2.98 32.85
CA ALA A 253 -5.45 2.40 31.63
C ALA A 253 -5.55 3.43 30.50
N ARG A 254 -6.01 4.66 30.79
CA ARG A 254 -6.07 5.77 29.83
C ARG A 254 -4.69 6.17 29.32
N LEU A 255 -3.71 6.27 30.21
CA LEU A 255 -2.33 6.52 29.83
C LEU A 255 -1.79 5.39 28.94
N ALA A 256 -2.07 4.12 29.29
CA ALA A 256 -1.64 2.99 28.49
C ALA A 256 -2.29 3.00 27.09
N SER A 257 -3.59 3.30 26.98
CA SER A 257 -4.26 3.40 25.68
C SER A 257 -3.68 4.53 24.84
N LEU A 258 -3.39 5.71 25.43
CA LEU A 258 -2.77 6.81 24.69
C LEU A 258 -1.35 6.50 24.24
N LYS A 259 -0.58 5.77 25.03
CA LYS A 259 0.74 5.29 24.59
C LYS A 259 0.62 4.36 23.40
N LEU A 260 -0.32 3.40 23.45
CA LEU A 260 -0.55 2.48 22.35
C LEU A 260 -0.94 3.23 21.07
N THR A 261 -1.89 4.17 21.12
CA THR A 261 -2.28 4.95 19.94
C THR A 261 -1.11 5.79 19.40
N LEU A 262 -0.30 6.39 20.29
CA LEU A 262 0.87 7.16 19.88
C LEU A 262 1.94 6.27 19.23
N ASP A 263 2.15 5.06 19.76
CA ASP A 263 3.12 4.11 19.22
C ASP A 263 2.64 3.52 17.89
N GLU A 264 1.34 3.24 17.72
CA GLU A 264 0.73 2.88 16.44
C GLU A 264 0.97 3.97 15.37
N TRP A 265 0.79 5.24 15.73
CA TRP A 265 1.07 6.36 14.81
C TRP A 265 2.56 6.48 14.45
N LYS A 266 3.47 6.16 15.38
CA LYS A 266 4.91 6.12 15.09
C LYS A 266 5.27 4.96 14.17
N GLU A 267 4.66 3.78 14.36
CA GLU A 267 4.85 2.63 13.46
C GLU A 267 4.36 2.94 12.04
N GLN A 268 3.30 3.75 11.91
CA GLN A 268 2.81 4.28 10.64
C GLN A 268 3.70 5.38 10.04
N GLY A 269 4.82 5.73 10.68
CA GLY A 269 5.82 6.67 10.16
C GLY A 269 5.62 8.13 10.60
N VAL A 270 4.74 8.41 11.58
CA VAL A 270 4.57 9.76 12.13
C VAL A 270 5.66 10.09 13.15
N ILE A 271 6.27 11.25 12.98
CA ILE A 271 7.31 11.82 13.83
C ILE A 271 6.72 13.02 14.57
N PHE A 272 6.55 12.86 15.88
CA PHE A 272 6.15 13.94 16.78
C PHE A 272 7.31 14.93 17.00
N PRO A 273 7.03 16.22 17.26
CA PRO A 273 8.08 17.20 17.57
C PRO A 273 8.91 16.75 18.79
N GLU A 274 10.24 16.90 18.68
CA GLU A 274 11.18 16.48 19.73
C GLU A 274 10.87 17.19 21.07
N GLY A 275 10.49 16.42 22.09
CA GLY A 275 10.20 16.92 23.45
C GLY A 275 8.85 16.48 24.03
N GLU A 276 7.95 15.99 23.19
CA GLU A 276 6.62 15.54 23.57
C GLU A 276 6.62 14.07 24.02
N ILE A 277 7.22 13.82 25.19
CA ILE A 277 7.10 12.52 25.85
C ILE A 277 5.81 12.53 26.65
N LEU A 278 4.92 11.56 26.43
CA LEU A 278 3.73 11.40 27.25
C LEU A 278 4.12 11.03 28.69
N VAL A 279 4.07 12.02 29.57
CA VAL A 279 4.28 11.89 31.03
C VAL A 279 2.92 11.95 31.73
N ARG A 280 2.84 11.40 32.95
CA ARG A 280 1.61 11.39 33.77
C ARG A 280 0.99 12.79 33.92
N GLU A 281 1.84 13.81 34.01
CA GLU A 281 1.46 15.23 34.16
C GLU A 281 0.71 15.79 32.96
N ASN A 282 1.05 15.33 31.76
CA ASN A 282 0.50 15.89 30.54
C ASN A 282 -0.65 15.04 29.97
N LEU A 283 -1.06 13.96 30.66
CA LEU A 283 -2.09 13.04 30.17
C LEU A 283 -3.37 13.80 29.77
N LEU A 284 -3.83 14.70 30.63
CA LEU A 284 -5.09 15.41 30.44
C LEU A 284 -5.00 16.45 29.30
N ASP A 285 -3.85 17.10 29.17
CA ASP A 285 -3.58 18.04 28.07
C ASP A 285 -3.60 17.30 26.74
N TRP A 286 -2.91 16.16 26.67
CA TRP A 286 -2.93 15.26 25.51
C TRP A 286 -4.33 14.79 25.14
N GLU A 287 -5.17 14.42 26.11
CA GLU A 287 -6.55 14.01 25.83
C GLU A 287 -7.41 15.15 25.28
N SER A 288 -7.12 16.38 25.68
CA SER A 288 -7.83 17.55 25.17
C SER A 288 -7.45 17.87 23.72
N GLU A 289 -6.19 17.65 23.36
CA GLU A 289 -5.63 17.93 22.03
C GLU A 289 -5.73 16.72 21.08
N LEU A 290 -5.98 15.52 21.59
CA LEU A 290 -6.09 14.27 20.84
C LEU A 290 -6.92 14.36 19.56
N PRO A 291 -8.15 14.91 19.54
CA PRO A 291 -8.95 14.93 18.31
C PRO A 291 -8.31 15.79 17.21
N GLU A 292 -7.57 16.85 17.58
CA GLU A 292 -6.84 17.66 16.61
C GLU A 292 -5.61 16.92 16.07
N ILE A 293 -4.87 16.26 16.98
CA ILE A 293 -3.72 15.43 16.64
C ILE A 293 -4.13 14.27 15.72
N GLU A 294 -5.20 13.55 16.04
CA GLU A 294 -5.73 12.45 15.23
C GLU A 294 -6.11 12.93 13.83
N ARG A 295 -6.74 14.11 13.73
CA ARG A 295 -7.04 14.72 12.42
C ARG A 295 -5.77 14.98 11.62
N LEU A 296 -4.75 15.60 12.22
CA LEU A 296 -3.48 15.89 11.56
C LEU A 296 -2.74 14.62 11.16
N VAL A 297 -2.70 13.62 12.04
CA VAL A 297 -2.12 12.30 11.78
C VAL A 297 -2.81 11.61 10.62
N SER A 298 -4.15 11.59 10.59
CA SER A 298 -4.90 10.97 9.49
C SER A 298 -4.62 11.63 8.13
N LEU A 299 -4.38 12.94 8.13
CA LEU A 299 -4.04 13.71 6.94
C LEU A 299 -2.60 13.39 6.51
N GLN A 300 -1.68 13.33 7.48
CA GLN A 300 -0.28 12.97 7.27
C GLN A 300 -0.12 11.55 6.72
N ILE A 301 -0.83 10.57 7.27
CA ILE A 301 -0.76 9.17 6.80
C ILE A 301 -1.23 9.06 5.35
N LYS A 302 -2.34 9.71 4.99
CA LYS A 302 -2.81 9.74 3.59
C LYS A 302 -1.78 10.38 2.65
N ALA A 303 -1.17 11.47 3.08
CA ALA A 303 -0.12 12.13 2.32
C ALA A 303 1.14 11.25 2.22
N LEU A 304 1.50 10.52 3.28
CA LEU A 304 2.61 9.57 3.31
C LEU A 304 2.38 8.38 2.37
N ASP A 305 1.19 7.77 2.40
CA ASP A 305 0.83 6.68 1.50
C ASP A 305 0.96 7.14 0.04
N ARG A 306 0.40 8.30 -0.28
CA ARG A 306 0.48 8.87 -1.63
C ARG A 306 1.91 9.23 -2.01
N TRP A 307 2.69 9.74 -1.07
CA TRP A 307 4.11 10.03 -1.28
C TRP A 307 4.94 8.76 -1.49
N ASN A 308 4.64 7.66 -0.81
CA ASN A 308 5.28 6.36 -1.03
C ASN A 308 5.00 5.84 -2.45
N ASP A 309 3.78 6.04 -2.98
CA ASP A 309 3.50 5.79 -4.40
C ASP A 309 4.42 6.64 -5.29
N PHE A 310 4.53 7.94 -5.03
CA PHE A 310 5.43 8.79 -5.81
C PHE A 310 6.90 8.42 -5.66
N GLN A 311 7.33 7.92 -4.51
CA GLN A 311 8.69 7.44 -4.32
C GLN A 311 8.99 6.20 -5.19
N THR A 312 8.01 5.32 -5.39
CA THR A 312 8.17 4.14 -6.26
C THR A 312 8.16 4.51 -7.74
N PHE A 313 7.27 5.41 -8.17
CA PHE A 313 7.18 5.80 -9.58
C PHE A 313 8.19 6.88 -9.98
N TRP A 314 8.40 7.90 -9.14
CA TRP A 314 9.19 9.11 -9.42
C TRP A 314 10.26 9.39 -8.34
N PRO A 315 11.27 8.52 -8.18
CA PRO A 315 12.29 8.67 -7.13
C PRO A 315 13.05 10.00 -7.24
N ASP A 316 13.35 10.46 -8.47
CA ASP A 316 14.09 11.70 -8.74
C ASP A 316 13.41 12.96 -8.19
N ARG A 317 12.08 12.98 -8.09
CA ARG A 317 11.32 14.13 -7.55
C ARG A 317 11.18 14.11 -6.03
N CYS A 318 11.51 12.98 -5.40
CA CYS A 318 11.33 12.73 -3.98
C CYS A 318 12.63 12.79 -3.15
N GLU A 319 13.79 13.00 -3.78
CA GLU A 319 15.12 12.87 -3.14
C GLU A 319 15.42 13.83 -1.96
N SER A 320 14.58 14.84 -1.70
CA SER A 320 14.90 15.96 -0.79
C SER A 320 13.98 16.15 0.42
N TYR A 321 13.21 15.14 0.83
CA TYR A 321 12.11 15.40 1.76
C TYR A 321 12.48 15.11 3.24
N THR A 322 12.93 16.16 3.91
CA THR A 322 13.18 16.17 5.37
C THR A 322 11.93 16.38 6.20
N LEU A 323 10.79 16.64 5.55
CA LEU A 323 9.47 16.93 6.13
C LEU A 323 8.67 15.64 6.39
N ALA A 324 9.28 14.49 6.11
CA ALA A 324 8.76 13.15 6.27
C ALA A 324 8.21 12.83 7.62
N GLY A 325 6.92 12.51 7.66
CA GLY A 325 6.25 12.10 8.89
C GLY A 325 6.16 13.18 9.95
N LYS A 326 6.76 14.36 9.77
CA LYS A 326 6.81 15.39 10.81
C LYS A 326 5.45 16.04 10.98
N LEU A 327 4.81 15.79 12.13
CA LEU A 327 3.48 16.31 12.43
C LEU A 327 3.43 17.85 12.47
N SER A 328 4.54 18.50 12.81
CA SER A 328 4.64 19.97 12.83
C SER A 328 4.66 20.62 11.45
N ALA A 329 4.93 19.86 10.39
CA ALA A 329 5.03 20.35 9.02
C ALA A 329 4.03 19.65 8.07
N THR A 330 2.88 19.22 8.61
CA THR A 330 1.87 18.48 7.85
C THR A 330 1.33 19.28 6.67
N GLU A 331 1.07 20.58 6.86
CA GLU A 331 0.50 21.44 5.81
C GLU A 331 1.48 21.57 4.64
N ASP A 332 2.74 21.92 4.92
CA ASP A 332 3.79 22.03 3.90
C ASP A 332 4.03 20.70 3.17
N PHE A 333 3.96 19.57 3.89
CA PHE A 333 4.11 18.25 3.27
C PHE A 333 2.94 17.89 2.36
N VAL A 334 1.71 18.18 2.79
CA VAL A 334 0.50 17.95 1.99
C VAL A 334 0.52 18.81 0.73
N ASP A 335 0.87 20.09 0.85
CA ASP A 335 1.01 20.99 -0.30
C ASP A 335 2.04 20.47 -1.31
N PHE A 336 3.14 19.89 -0.83
CA PHE A 336 4.14 19.25 -1.68
C PHE A 336 3.58 18.01 -2.40
N VAL A 337 2.90 17.10 -1.69
CA VAL A 337 2.29 15.91 -2.30
C VAL A 337 1.21 16.31 -3.31
N ASP A 338 0.40 17.32 -2.99
CA ASP A 338 -0.62 17.86 -3.90
C ASP A 338 0.02 18.46 -5.16
N SER A 339 1.20 19.08 -5.06
CA SER A 339 1.94 19.57 -6.23
C SER A 339 2.40 18.43 -7.13
N LEU A 340 2.84 17.29 -6.57
CA LEU A 340 3.20 16.09 -7.35
C LEU A 340 1.96 15.48 -8.02
N ASP A 341 0.82 15.45 -7.33
CA ASP A 341 -0.45 15.00 -7.90
C ASP A 341 -0.94 15.92 -9.03
N GLN A 342 -0.71 17.23 -8.93
CA GLN A 342 -0.99 18.17 -10.03
C GLN A 342 -0.12 17.87 -11.24
N GLU A 343 1.19 17.71 -11.05
CA GLU A 343 2.11 17.34 -12.14
C GLU A 343 1.73 15.99 -12.77
N TRP A 344 1.30 15.01 -11.97
CA TRP A 344 0.81 13.73 -12.47
C TRP A 344 -0.40 13.91 -13.39
N ARG A 345 -1.40 14.67 -12.95
CA ARG A 345 -2.60 14.97 -13.75
C ARG A 345 -2.26 15.75 -15.01
N GLU A 346 -1.30 16.66 -14.97
CA GLU A 346 -0.84 17.39 -16.15
C GLU A 346 -0.22 16.45 -17.19
N LEU A 347 0.66 15.53 -16.76
CA LEU A 347 1.25 14.53 -17.64
C LEU A 347 0.20 13.55 -18.19
N GLU A 348 -0.74 13.10 -17.35
CA GLU A 348 -1.85 12.26 -17.79
C GLU A 348 -2.68 12.97 -18.86
N LEU A 349 -3.06 14.24 -18.62
CA LEU A 349 -3.83 15.03 -19.57
C LEU A 349 -3.09 15.21 -20.90
N GLN A 350 -1.80 15.56 -20.85
CA GLN A 350 -0.96 15.67 -22.05
C GLN A 350 -0.91 14.36 -22.83
N GLY A 351 -0.75 13.24 -22.14
CA GLY A 351 -0.74 11.92 -22.77
C GLY A 351 -2.09 11.55 -23.37
N MET A 352 -3.18 11.82 -22.66
CA MET A 352 -4.53 11.57 -23.16
C MET A 352 -4.86 12.43 -24.39
N GLN A 353 -4.41 13.69 -24.44
CA GLN A 353 -4.54 14.54 -25.62
C GLN A 353 -3.81 13.94 -26.84
N MET A 354 -2.58 13.47 -26.64
CA MET A 354 -1.82 12.81 -27.70
C MET A 354 -2.52 11.54 -28.18
N VAL A 355 -2.95 10.68 -27.25
CA VAL A 355 -3.70 9.45 -27.57
C VAL A 355 -4.98 9.76 -28.34
N ASN A 356 -5.79 10.72 -27.89
CA ASN A 356 -7.02 11.12 -28.58
C ASN A 356 -6.74 11.56 -30.02
N SER A 357 -5.67 12.34 -30.26
CA SER A 357 -5.31 12.78 -31.61
C SER A 357 -4.96 11.63 -32.56
N TRP A 358 -4.46 10.51 -32.03
CA TRP A 358 -4.16 9.32 -32.82
C TRP A 358 -5.36 8.39 -32.97
N GLU A 359 -6.25 8.32 -31.97
CA GLU A 359 -7.53 7.64 -32.11
C GLU A 359 -8.43 8.32 -33.14
N GLU A 360 -8.41 9.66 -33.24
CA GLU A 360 -9.11 10.41 -34.30
C GLU A 360 -8.60 10.04 -35.70
N LYS A 361 -7.31 9.67 -35.82
CA LYS A 361 -6.72 9.13 -37.06
C LYS A 361 -7.05 7.65 -37.29
N GLY A 362 -7.73 7.01 -36.33
CA GLY A 362 -8.26 5.65 -36.42
C GLY A 362 -7.30 4.56 -35.90
N PHE A 363 -6.29 4.90 -35.09
CA PHE A 363 -5.41 3.91 -34.45
C PHE A 363 -5.99 3.42 -33.12
N GLU A 364 -5.76 2.16 -32.79
CA GLU A 364 -6.09 1.60 -31.48
C GLU A 364 -5.07 2.01 -30.42
N MET A 365 -5.52 2.76 -29.40
CA MET A 365 -4.65 3.33 -28.36
C MET A 365 -5.07 2.92 -26.94
N GLY A 366 -5.93 1.91 -26.79
CA GLY A 366 -6.43 1.46 -25.49
C GLY A 366 -5.33 1.07 -24.51
N ILE A 367 -4.24 0.48 -25.00
CA ILE A 367 -3.06 0.11 -24.20
C ILE A 367 -2.33 1.35 -23.66
N TRP A 368 -2.29 2.43 -24.44
CA TRP A 368 -1.65 3.68 -24.01
C TRP A 368 -2.50 4.41 -22.96
N ARG A 369 -3.83 4.37 -23.08
CA ARG A 369 -4.72 4.93 -22.04
C ARG A 369 -4.50 4.27 -20.69
N SER A 370 -4.45 2.93 -20.64
CA SER A 370 -4.21 2.22 -19.38
C SER A 370 -2.82 2.52 -18.81
N ARG A 371 -1.77 2.51 -19.65
CA ARG A 371 -0.42 2.86 -19.23
C ARG A 371 -0.30 4.31 -18.73
N LEU A 372 -0.99 5.27 -19.35
CA LEU A 372 -0.98 6.66 -18.92
C LEU A 372 -1.65 6.86 -17.55
N THR A 373 -2.72 6.13 -17.26
CA THR A 373 -3.36 6.19 -15.93
C THR A 373 -2.48 5.60 -14.83
N GLN A 374 -1.65 4.61 -15.16
CA GLN A 374 -0.79 3.92 -14.20
C GLN A 374 0.57 4.62 -14.03
N GLU A 375 1.22 5.00 -15.12
CA GLU A 375 2.56 5.61 -15.13
C GLU A 375 2.68 6.65 -16.26
N PRO A 376 2.18 7.88 -16.08
CA PRO A 376 2.09 8.85 -17.16
C PRO A 376 3.45 9.30 -17.67
N LEU A 377 4.45 9.44 -16.80
CA LEU A 377 5.79 9.89 -17.20
C LEU A 377 6.50 8.88 -18.11
N SER A 378 6.53 7.60 -17.70
CA SER A 378 7.12 6.51 -18.47
C SER A 378 6.34 6.27 -19.76
N ALA A 379 5.00 6.22 -19.66
CA ALA A 379 4.12 6.03 -20.81
C ALA A 379 4.28 7.16 -21.84
N LEU A 380 4.34 8.43 -21.42
CA LEU A 380 4.62 9.55 -22.32
C LEU A 380 5.99 9.43 -22.99
N ALA A 381 7.04 9.07 -22.24
CA ALA A 381 8.37 8.92 -22.81
C ALA A 381 8.43 7.80 -23.86
N LEU A 382 7.75 6.68 -23.61
CA LEU A 382 7.64 5.56 -24.55
C LEU A 382 6.75 5.92 -25.74
N LEU A 383 5.63 6.60 -25.51
CA LEU A 383 4.72 7.07 -26.56
C LEU A 383 5.46 8.03 -27.49
N ASN A 384 6.21 8.99 -26.94
CA ASN A 384 7.02 9.92 -27.73
C ASN A 384 8.06 9.22 -28.61
N LYS A 385 8.63 8.09 -28.15
CA LYS A 385 9.52 7.25 -28.97
C LYS A 385 8.76 6.49 -30.06
N ALA A 386 7.50 6.14 -29.83
CA ALA A 386 6.65 5.41 -30.78
C ALA A 386 5.97 6.33 -31.82
N ILE A 387 5.80 7.64 -31.55
CA ILE A 387 5.23 8.63 -32.48
C ILE A 387 5.75 8.50 -33.93
N PRO A 388 7.07 8.43 -34.22
CA PRO A 388 7.54 8.35 -35.60
C PRO A 388 7.04 7.08 -36.34
N MET A 389 6.76 6.00 -35.61
CA MET A 389 6.20 4.78 -36.20
C MET A 389 4.72 4.97 -36.56
N TYR A 390 3.95 5.63 -35.69
CA TYR A 390 2.56 6.00 -35.99
C TYR A 390 2.47 7.02 -37.15
N GLU A 391 3.38 7.98 -37.21
CA GLU A 391 3.50 8.90 -38.35
C GLU A 391 3.78 8.14 -39.65
N ALA A 392 4.77 7.23 -39.65
CA ALA A 392 5.07 6.40 -40.80
C ALA A 392 3.87 5.52 -41.21
N ALA A 393 3.18 4.88 -40.26
CA ALA A 393 1.98 4.11 -40.51
C ALA A 393 0.85 4.97 -41.08
N SER A 394 0.65 6.19 -40.57
CA SER A 394 -0.37 7.11 -41.10
C SER A 394 -0.08 7.50 -42.55
N SER A 395 1.18 7.81 -42.88
CA SER A 395 1.58 8.10 -44.26
C SER A 395 1.39 6.90 -45.19
N LEU A 396 1.58 5.68 -44.67
CA LEU A 396 1.33 4.45 -45.41
C LEU A 396 -0.17 4.20 -45.62
N ILE A 397 -1.01 4.47 -44.62
CA ILE A 397 -2.46 4.38 -44.74
C ILE A 397 -2.94 5.38 -45.81
N ASP A 398 -2.46 6.62 -45.81
CA ASP A 398 -2.79 7.61 -46.84
C ASP A 398 -2.35 7.13 -48.23
N SER A 399 -1.16 6.55 -48.33
CA SER A 399 -0.66 5.98 -49.59
C SER A 399 -1.50 4.78 -50.07
N LEU A 400 -1.96 3.92 -49.16
CA LEU A 400 -2.82 2.77 -49.45
C LEU A 400 -4.22 3.21 -49.87
N LEU A 401 -4.77 4.26 -49.25
CA LEU A 401 -6.05 4.87 -49.63
C LEU A 401 -5.97 5.56 -50.99
N ALA A 402 -4.81 6.12 -51.36
CA ALA A 402 -4.58 6.75 -52.66
C ALA A 402 -4.30 5.76 -53.81
N LEU A 403 -4.02 4.49 -53.52
CA LEU A 403 -3.78 3.47 -54.55
C LEU A 403 -5.05 3.20 -55.37
N ASP A 404 -4.88 3.11 -56.68
CA ASP A 404 -5.95 2.66 -57.57
C ASP A 404 -6.10 1.13 -57.50
N THR A 405 -7.06 0.68 -56.69
CA THR A 405 -7.41 -0.74 -56.55
C THR A 405 -8.53 -1.19 -57.49
N SER A 406 -8.85 -0.43 -58.56
CA SER A 406 -9.96 -0.77 -59.46
C SER A 406 -9.76 -2.11 -60.22
N LEU A 407 -8.51 -2.53 -60.41
CA LEU A 407 -8.13 -3.77 -61.09
C LEU A 407 -7.68 -4.90 -60.13
N ASP A 408 -7.34 -4.57 -58.89
CA ASP A 408 -6.79 -5.48 -57.88
C ASP A 408 -7.84 -5.79 -56.79
N ASP A 409 -7.61 -6.82 -55.97
CA ASP A 409 -8.48 -7.14 -54.83
C ASP A 409 -8.44 -6.00 -53.79
N ARG A 410 -9.43 -5.11 -53.81
CA ARG A 410 -9.64 -4.02 -52.83
C ARG A 410 -9.53 -4.49 -51.37
N ASN A 411 -9.93 -5.73 -51.12
CA ASN A 411 -9.86 -6.39 -49.82
C ASN A 411 -8.44 -6.50 -49.26
N GLU A 412 -7.39 -6.57 -50.09
CA GLU A 412 -6.00 -6.68 -49.61
C GLU A 412 -5.48 -5.36 -49.05
N ALA A 413 -5.81 -4.22 -49.70
CA ALA A 413 -5.47 -2.89 -49.20
C ALA A 413 -6.23 -2.57 -47.91
N GLU A 414 -7.52 -2.88 -47.85
CA GLU A 414 -8.35 -2.68 -46.66
C GLU A 414 -7.86 -3.53 -45.47
N LYS A 415 -7.46 -4.79 -45.70
CA LYS A 415 -6.85 -5.63 -44.65
C LYS A 415 -5.54 -5.04 -44.14
N ARG A 416 -4.67 -4.54 -45.02
CA ARG A 416 -3.39 -3.93 -44.61
C ARG A 416 -3.60 -2.62 -43.85
N ILE A 417 -4.62 -1.83 -44.20
CA ILE A 417 -5.03 -0.65 -43.43
C ILE A 417 -5.53 -1.05 -42.03
N ALA A 418 -6.36 -2.10 -41.92
CA ALA A 418 -6.80 -2.62 -40.63
C ALA A 418 -5.62 -3.10 -39.77
N ILE A 419 -4.67 -3.83 -40.37
CA ILE A 419 -3.45 -4.28 -39.68
C ILE A 419 -2.65 -3.08 -39.12
N LEU A 420 -2.46 -2.03 -39.92
CA LEU A 420 -1.74 -0.82 -39.47
C LEU A 420 -2.48 -0.03 -38.37
N ARG A 421 -3.78 -0.24 -38.18
CA ARG A 421 -4.61 0.47 -37.19
C ARG A 421 -4.77 -0.29 -35.88
N GLU A 422 -4.93 -1.61 -35.97
CA GLU A 422 -5.31 -2.47 -34.85
C GLU A 422 -4.09 -3.18 -34.21
N PHE A 423 -3.03 -3.47 -34.98
CA PHE A 423 -1.89 -4.22 -34.47
C PHE A 423 -0.73 -3.32 -34.06
N ASP A 424 0.07 -3.82 -33.11
CA ASP A 424 1.32 -3.20 -32.70
C ASP A 424 2.25 -3.00 -33.90
N LEU A 425 2.67 -1.76 -34.11
CA LEU A 425 3.53 -1.38 -35.22
C LEU A 425 4.97 -1.82 -34.92
N ASP A 426 5.51 -2.71 -35.75
CA ASP A 426 6.93 -3.05 -35.77
C ASP A 426 7.62 -2.43 -37.00
N ALA A 427 8.92 -2.18 -36.89
CA ALA A 427 9.74 -1.68 -37.99
C ALA A 427 9.68 -2.63 -39.21
N GLY A 428 9.70 -3.95 -38.97
CA GLY A 428 9.57 -4.95 -40.04
C GLY A 428 8.23 -4.88 -40.76
N LEU A 429 7.13 -4.67 -40.03
CA LEU A 429 5.79 -4.51 -40.59
C LEU A 429 5.71 -3.25 -41.48
N ILE A 430 6.23 -2.12 -40.97
CA ILE A 430 6.26 -0.86 -41.72
C ILE A 430 7.03 -1.02 -43.03
N ASP A 431 8.17 -1.71 -43.01
CA ASP A 431 8.97 -1.93 -44.21
C ASP A 431 8.29 -2.88 -45.21
N GLU A 432 7.63 -3.94 -44.74
CA GLU A 432 6.82 -4.81 -45.61
C GLU A 432 5.68 -4.02 -46.29
N MET A 433 5.00 -3.16 -45.53
CA MET A 433 3.91 -2.34 -46.07
C MET A 433 4.42 -1.29 -47.07
N LYS A 434 5.59 -0.68 -46.83
CA LYS A 434 6.27 0.18 -47.82
C LYS A 434 6.58 -0.59 -49.10
N GLU A 435 7.20 -1.76 -48.99
CA GLU A 435 7.54 -2.58 -50.16
C GLU A 435 6.29 -2.96 -50.97
N PHE A 436 5.20 -3.29 -50.27
CA PHE A 436 3.93 -3.59 -50.91
C PHE A 436 3.38 -2.39 -51.67
N VAL A 437 3.28 -1.21 -51.03
CA VAL A 437 2.84 0.02 -51.69
C VAL A 437 3.70 0.32 -52.90
N ASP A 438 5.03 0.31 -52.76
CA ASP A 438 5.97 0.57 -53.85
C ASP A 438 5.83 -0.45 -55.00
N SER A 439 5.55 -1.71 -54.69
CA SER A 439 5.32 -2.73 -55.71
C SER A 439 4.03 -2.46 -56.50
N LYS A 440 2.96 -2.03 -55.82
CA LYS A 440 1.65 -1.73 -56.40
C LYS A 440 1.70 -0.43 -57.20
N VAL A 441 2.32 0.64 -56.68
CA VAL A 441 2.56 1.90 -57.42
C VAL A 441 3.37 1.62 -58.69
N ARG A 442 4.46 0.84 -58.61
CA ARG A 442 5.27 0.50 -59.79
C ARG A 442 4.48 -0.33 -60.81
N ARG A 443 3.64 -1.26 -60.37
CA ARG A 443 2.77 -2.03 -61.26
C ARG A 443 1.72 -1.13 -61.93
N ALA A 444 1.04 -0.30 -61.15
CA ALA A 444 0.05 0.65 -61.63
C ALA A 444 0.65 1.62 -62.66
N ALA A 445 1.83 2.19 -62.38
CA ALA A 445 2.54 3.07 -63.30
C ALA A 445 2.95 2.37 -64.61
N ARG A 446 3.41 1.11 -64.54
CA ARG A 446 3.72 0.31 -65.74
C ARG A 446 2.47 0.02 -66.56
N HIS A 447 1.37 -0.34 -65.90
CA HIS A 447 0.10 -0.62 -66.56
C HIS A 447 -0.46 0.64 -67.23
N ARG A 448 -0.42 1.77 -66.52
CA ARG A 448 -0.77 3.08 -67.06
C ARG A 448 0.05 3.44 -68.29
N SER A 449 1.38 3.28 -68.22
CA SER A 449 2.28 3.51 -69.37
C SER A 449 1.99 2.57 -70.54
N MET A 450 1.61 1.31 -70.28
CA MET A 450 1.18 0.38 -71.32
C MET A 450 -0.11 0.87 -72.00
N LEU A 451 -1.14 1.23 -71.22
CA LEU A 451 -2.40 1.74 -71.74
C LEU A 451 -2.21 3.07 -72.49
N GLU A 452 -1.34 3.97 -72.01
CA GLU A 452 -0.97 5.21 -72.70
C GLU A 452 -0.30 4.94 -74.04
N LYS A 453 0.62 3.96 -74.12
CA LYS A 453 1.22 3.56 -75.40
C LYS A 453 0.17 3.01 -76.37
N GLU A 454 -0.74 2.16 -75.87
CA GLU A 454 -1.84 1.63 -76.68
C GLU A 454 -2.80 2.74 -77.14
N TRP A 455 -3.10 3.72 -76.28
CA TRP A 455 -3.91 4.89 -76.61
C TRP A 455 -3.24 5.76 -77.69
N MET A 456 -1.96 6.09 -77.52
CA MET A 456 -1.18 6.84 -78.51
C MET A 456 -1.06 6.11 -79.85
N ASP A 457 -1.05 4.77 -79.85
CA ASP A 457 -1.11 3.98 -81.09
C ASP A 457 -2.49 4.07 -81.76
N LEU A 458 -3.58 4.10 -81.00
CA LEU A 458 -4.94 4.30 -81.52
C LEU A 458 -5.13 5.72 -82.10
N VAL A 459 -4.61 6.75 -81.41
CA VAL A 459 -4.59 8.14 -81.90
C VAL A 459 -3.76 8.25 -83.19
N ARG A 460 -2.56 7.64 -83.24
CA ARG A 460 -1.72 7.62 -84.46
C ARG A 460 -2.38 6.90 -85.64
N LYS A 461 -3.15 5.84 -85.38
CA LYS A 461 -3.97 5.14 -86.40
C LYS A 461 -5.21 5.94 -86.80
N GLY A 462 -5.51 7.05 -86.12
CA GLY A 462 -6.66 7.92 -86.39
C GLY A 462 -8.00 7.32 -85.96
N VAL A 463 -7.99 6.38 -85.01
CA VAL A 463 -9.19 5.69 -84.50
C VAL A 463 -9.92 6.53 -83.45
N THR A 464 -9.20 7.38 -82.72
CA THR A 464 -9.73 8.23 -81.64
C THR A 464 -9.12 9.64 -81.65
N GLU A 465 -9.83 10.59 -81.01
CA GLU A 465 -9.34 11.93 -80.70
C GLU A 465 -8.45 11.93 -79.44
N ASP A 466 -7.57 12.91 -79.31
CA ASP A 466 -6.66 13.04 -78.16
C ASP A 466 -7.41 13.60 -76.95
N VAL A 467 -7.76 12.74 -76.00
CA VAL A 467 -8.47 13.08 -74.75
C VAL A 467 -7.50 12.96 -73.58
N SER A 468 -7.59 13.86 -72.60
CA SER A 468 -6.79 13.78 -71.37
C SER A 468 -7.12 12.51 -70.59
N THR A 469 -6.14 11.62 -70.42
CA THR A 469 -6.29 10.35 -69.71
C THR A 469 -5.87 10.43 -68.24
N ALA A 470 -5.28 11.56 -67.81
CA ALA A 470 -4.62 11.74 -66.50
C ALA A 470 -5.51 11.47 -65.28
N SER A 471 -6.77 11.88 -65.32
CA SER A 471 -7.72 11.75 -64.21
C SER A 471 -8.43 10.41 -64.13
N LEU A 472 -8.16 9.49 -65.06
CA LEU A 472 -8.91 8.26 -65.20
C LEU A 472 -8.27 7.12 -64.39
N SER A 473 -9.10 6.32 -63.73
CA SER A 473 -8.67 5.06 -63.10
C SER A 473 -8.19 4.08 -64.17
N LEU A 474 -7.35 3.13 -63.80
CA LEU A 474 -6.82 2.12 -64.72
C LEU A 474 -7.94 1.29 -65.35
N ALA A 475 -8.96 0.90 -64.57
CA ALA A 475 -10.11 0.16 -65.09
C ALA A 475 -10.93 1.00 -66.08
N ASP A 476 -11.21 2.26 -65.76
CA ASP A 476 -11.92 3.16 -66.66
C ASP A 476 -11.12 3.42 -67.94
N PHE A 477 -9.79 3.46 -67.84
CA PHE A 477 -8.90 3.62 -68.99
C PHE A 477 -8.88 2.39 -69.90
N GLU A 478 -8.93 1.19 -69.34
CA GLU A 478 -9.14 -0.04 -70.13
C GLU A 478 -10.49 -0.03 -70.85
N VAL A 479 -11.57 0.39 -70.17
CA VAL A 479 -12.91 0.48 -70.77
C VAL A 479 -12.91 1.50 -71.90
N LEU A 480 -12.24 2.64 -71.74
CA LEU A 480 -12.09 3.65 -72.78
C LEU A 480 -11.36 3.05 -74.01
N ILE A 481 -10.23 2.37 -73.81
CA ILE A 481 -9.50 1.69 -74.89
C ILE A 481 -10.36 0.60 -75.55
N ARG A 482 -11.15 -0.15 -74.77
CA ARG A 482 -12.08 -1.16 -75.29
C ARG A 482 -13.17 -0.54 -76.16
N ASN A 483 -13.79 0.55 -75.70
CA ASN A 483 -14.82 1.28 -76.44
C ASN A 483 -14.27 1.90 -77.73
N ALA A 484 -13.04 2.41 -77.69
CA ALA A 484 -12.33 2.89 -78.86
C ALA A 484 -12.08 1.79 -79.91
N ARG A 485 -11.88 0.54 -79.47
CA ARG A 485 -11.69 -0.61 -80.38
C ARG A 485 -13.01 -1.11 -80.97
N THR A 486 -14.11 -1.10 -80.21
CA THR A 486 -15.40 -1.63 -80.65
C THR A 486 -16.15 -0.70 -81.61
N SER A 487 -15.92 0.61 -81.56
CA SER A 487 -16.59 1.58 -82.44
C SER A 487 -16.24 1.41 -83.94
N ASN A 488 -15.16 0.69 -84.29
CA ASN A 488 -14.53 0.79 -85.61
C ASN A 488 -14.49 -0.50 -86.46
N GLY A 489 -15.47 -1.39 -86.31
CA GLY A 489 -15.67 -2.51 -87.24
C GLY A 489 -16.08 -2.12 -88.68
N GLN A 490 -16.31 -0.84 -88.99
CA GLN A 490 -16.76 -0.40 -90.32
C GLN A 490 -16.24 1.02 -90.70
N ARG A 491 -15.28 1.08 -91.64
CA ARG A 491 -15.15 2.01 -92.81
C ARG A 491 -13.70 2.43 -93.11
N GLY A 492 -13.35 2.40 -94.40
CA GLY A 492 -12.05 2.80 -94.95
C GLY A 492 -11.88 4.31 -95.13
N ILE A 493 -10.65 4.72 -95.47
CA ILE A 493 -10.12 6.09 -95.54
C ILE A 493 -11.05 7.06 -96.32
N PRO A 494 -11.51 8.19 -95.72
CA PRO A 494 -12.40 9.14 -96.39
C PRO A 494 -11.69 10.07 -97.41
N VAL A 495 -12.17 10.07 -98.66
CA VAL A 495 -11.79 10.96 -99.77
C VAL A 495 -11.94 12.45 -99.41
N ASP A 496 -12.84 12.77 -98.47
CA ASP A 496 -13.09 14.14 -98.00
C ASP A 496 -11.90 14.78 -97.30
N ARG A 497 -11.04 13.98 -96.66
CA ARG A 497 -9.83 14.49 -95.99
C ARG A 497 -8.77 14.95 -97.00
N ILE A 498 -8.67 14.28 -98.14
CA ILE A 498 -7.78 14.68 -99.26
C ILE A 498 -8.31 15.96 -99.89
N ARG A 499 -9.63 16.06 -100.10
CA ARG A 499 -10.27 17.24 -100.69
C ARG A 499 -10.00 18.51 -99.88
N LYS A 500 -10.17 18.45 -98.55
CA LYS A 500 -9.89 19.61 -97.67
C LYS A 500 -8.42 20.03 -97.67
N LYS A 501 -7.48 19.09 -97.76
CA LYS A 501 -6.05 19.41 -97.84
C LYS A 501 -5.69 20.07 -99.18
N LEU A 502 -6.17 19.53 -100.30
CA LEU A 502 -5.94 20.11 -101.62
C LEU A 502 -6.58 21.50 -101.76
N GLN A 503 -7.72 21.72 -101.11
CA GLN A 503 -8.39 23.01 -101.10
C GLN A 503 -7.54 24.09 -100.42
N LYS A 504 -6.94 23.78 -99.26
CA LYS A 504 -6.01 24.70 -98.59
C LYS A 504 -4.77 25.01 -99.45
N GLU A 505 -4.19 23.99 -100.08
CA GLU A 505 -3.02 24.21 -100.96
C GLU A 505 -3.37 25.05 -102.21
N ILE A 506 -4.60 24.97 -102.71
CA ILE A 506 -5.10 25.84 -103.77
C ILE A 506 -5.29 27.28 -103.27
N GLU A 507 -5.85 27.45 -102.06
CA GLU A 507 -6.00 28.76 -101.42
C GLU A 507 -4.62 29.42 -101.22
N ASP A 508 -3.62 28.68 -100.74
CA ASP A 508 -2.24 29.17 -100.58
C ASP A 508 -1.63 29.66 -101.92
N LEU A 509 -1.88 28.96 -103.03
CA LEU A 509 -1.41 29.37 -104.36
C LEU A 509 -2.14 30.63 -104.87
N ASN A 510 -3.42 30.77 -104.53
CA ASN A 510 -4.20 31.96 -104.87
C ASN A 510 -3.71 33.18 -104.06
N ASP A 511 -3.36 32.99 -102.79
CA ASP A 511 -2.80 34.04 -101.94
C ASP A 511 -1.44 34.53 -102.45
N LEU A 512 -0.63 33.63 -103.01
CA LEU A 512 0.61 33.97 -103.72
C LEU A 512 0.36 34.72 -105.04
N GLY A 513 -0.90 34.87 -105.47
CA GLY A 513 -1.32 35.64 -106.63
C GLY A 513 -1.42 34.83 -107.94
N PHE A 514 -1.27 33.51 -107.92
CA PHE A 514 -1.45 32.67 -109.11
C PHE A 514 -2.93 32.51 -109.50
N ASP A 515 -3.22 32.34 -110.79
CA ASP A 515 -4.57 32.02 -111.26
C ASP A 515 -4.86 30.52 -111.06
N VAL A 516 -5.69 30.21 -110.06
CA VAL A 516 -6.00 28.84 -109.62
C VAL A 516 -7.34 28.32 -110.20
N SER A 517 -7.93 29.02 -111.17
CA SER A 517 -9.24 28.68 -111.76
C SER A 517 -9.29 27.26 -112.35
N SER A 518 -8.22 26.85 -113.06
CA SER A 518 -8.08 25.49 -113.63
C SER A 518 -8.02 24.41 -112.56
N MET A 519 -7.26 24.64 -111.48
CA MET A 519 -7.08 23.65 -110.40
C MET A 519 -8.36 23.47 -109.57
N ASN A 520 -9.13 24.54 -109.38
CA ASN A 520 -10.44 24.47 -108.71
C ASN A 520 -11.47 23.65 -109.52
N GLU A 521 -11.42 23.74 -110.86
CA GLU A 521 -12.22 22.88 -111.74
C GLU A 521 -11.77 21.41 -111.65
N MET A 522 -10.46 21.14 -111.62
CA MET A 522 -9.91 19.79 -111.44
C MET A 522 -10.21 19.18 -110.06
N LEU A 523 -10.20 19.97 -108.98
CA LEU A 523 -10.57 19.53 -107.63
C LEU A 523 -12.04 19.09 -107.56
N SER A 524 -12.90 19.73 -108.35
CA SER A 524 -14.32 19.42 -108.44
C SER A 524 -14.59 18.14 -109.23
N ASN A 525 -13.83 17.89 -110.30
CA ASN A 525 -14.02 16.76 -111.19
C ASN A 525 -13.29 15.48 -110.73
N ASN A 526 -12.01 15.56 -110.33
CA ASN A 526 -11.20 14.41 -109.90
C ASN A 526 -10.10 14.83 -108.90
N PRO A 527 -10.35 14.77 -107.58
CA PRO A 527 -9.39 15.20 -106.56
C PRO A 527 -8.13 14.32 -106.51
N MET A 528 -8.24 13.05 -106.91
CA MET A 528 -7.10 12.12 -106.94
C MET A 528 -6.09 12.46 -108.04
N GLU A 529 -6.58 12.91 -109.20
CA GLU A 529 -5.71 13.31 -110.31
C GLU A 529 -4.95 14.60 -109.98
N LEU A 530 -5.66 15.56 -109.37
CA LEU A 530 -5.04 16.77 -108.84
C LEU A 530 -3.99 16.44 -107.77
N ALA A 531 -4.27 15.52 -106.84
CA ALA A 531 -3.31 15.10 -105.82
C ALA A 531 -2.00 14.54 -106.41
N LEU A 532 -2.10 13.75 -107.48
CA LEU A 532 -0.92 13.21 -108.18
C LEU A 532 -0.13 14.31 -108.90
N ARG A 533 -0.82 15.30 -109.51
CA ARG A 533 -0.19 16.41 -110.23
C ARG A 533 0.35 17.50 -109.31
N MET A 534 -0.19 17.65 -108.10
CA MET A 534 0.16 18.70 -107.14
C MET A 534 1.66 18.75 -106.84
N SER A 535 2.31 17.59 -106.72
CA SER A 535 3.76 17.51 -106.52
C SER A 535 4.57 18.14 -107.66
N ARG A 536 4.11 18.01 -108.91
CA ARG A 536 4.75 18.63 -110.09
C ARG A 536 4.47 20.12 -110.15
N ILE A 537 3.24 20.53 -109.83
CA ILE A 537 2.83 21.93 -109.79
C ILE A 537 3.67 22.72 -108.76
N LYS A 538 3.93 22.15 -107.58
CA LYS A 538 4.84 22.80 -106.60
C LYS A 538 6.24 22.99 -107.17
N GLN A 539 6.79 21.98 -107.85
CA GLN A 539 8.10 22.10 -108.50
C GLN A 539 8.12 23.11 -109.66
N SER A 540 7.02 23.29 -110.38
CA SER A 540 6.92 24.25 -111.47
C SER A 540 6.82 25.69 -110.95
N VAL A 541 6.08 25.90 -109.85
CA VAL A 541 5.98 27.18 -109.13
C VAL A 541 7.34 27.59 -108.55
N GLU A 542 8.09 26.67 -107.93
CA GLU A 542 9.46 26.95 -107.45
C GLU A 542 10.40 27.41 -108.59
N LYS A 543 10.21 26.88 -109.80
CA LYS A 543 11.03 27.22 -110.98
C LYS A 543 10.54 28.48 -111.71
N HIS A 544 9.45 29.13 -111.28
CA HIS A 544 8.81 30.25 -111.99
C HIS A 544 9.78 31.36 -112.37
N ASP A 545 10.67 31.78 -111.47
CA ASP A 545 11.68 32.81 -111.72
C ASP A 545 12.62 32.46 -112.87
N HIS A 546 12.98 31.18 -113.02
CA HIS A 546 13.80 30.71 -114.13
C HIS A 546 13.03 30.76 -115.46
N ILE A 547 11.74 30.39 -115.45
CA ILE A 547 10.86 30.51 -116.61
C ILE A 547 10.77 31.97 -117.04
N ARG A 548 10.53 32.87 -116.09
CA ARG A 548 10.42 34.32 -116.30
C ARG A 548 11.67 34.92 -116.94
N LYS A 549 12.86 34.56 -116.45
CA LYS A 549 14.13 35.01 -117.03
C LYS A 549 14.31 34.53 -118.48
N ARG A 550 13.88 33.30 -118.80
CA ARG A 550 13.98 32.77 -120.16
C ARG A 550 12.97 33.40 -121.11
N VAL A 551 11.75 33.62 -120.68
CA VAL A 551 10.69 34.27 -121.49
C VAL A 551 11.04 35.74 -121.72
N SER A 552 11.54 36.46 -120.71
CA SER A 552 11.94 37.87 -120.86
C SER A 552 13.14 38.10 -121.77
N ALA A 553 13.99 37.09 -121.97
CA ALA A 553 15.13 37.16 -122.89
C ALA A 553 14.75 37.02 -124.38
N ILE A 554 13.51 36.67 -124.69
CA ILE A 554 13.03 36.50 -126.07
C ILE A 554 12.61 37.85 -126.65
N ASP A 555 12.90 38.08 -127.94
CA ASP A 555 12.55 39.32 -128.64
C ASP A 555 11.05 39.36 -129.03
N TRP A 556 10.20 39.82 -128.12
CA TRP A 556 8.74 39.92 -128.32
C TRP A 556 8.28 41.04 -129.27
N ARG A 557 9.18 41.91 -129.74
CA ARG A 557 8.89 42.97 -130.73
C ARG A 557 8.32 42.43 -132.05
N ARG A 558 8.57 41.15 -132.32
CA ARG A 558 8.15 40.46 -133.54
C ARG A 558 6.71 39.93 -133.48
N ASN A 559 6.17 39.69 -132.28
CA ASN A 559 4.77 39.31 -132.10
C ASN A 559 4.29 39.69 -130.68
N PRO A 560 3.65 40.88 -130.53
CA PRO A 560 3.16 41.32 -129.23
C PRO A 560 1.93 40.52 -128.76
N GLU A 561 1.10 39.98 -129.66
CA GLU A 561 -0.10 39.19 -129.29
C GLU A 561 0.28 37.87 -128.61
N LEU A 562 1.29 37.17 -129.12
CA LEU A 562 1.81 35.95 -128.47
C LEU A 562 2.37 36.24 -127.08
N SER A 563 2.92 37.43 -126.86
CA SER A 563 3.46 37.81 -125.55
C SER A 563 2.36 37.90 -124.47
N ILE A 564 1.13 38.27 -124.84
CA ILE A 564 -0.02 38.33 -123.92
C ILE A 564 -0.44 36.91 -123.52
N ALA A 565 -0.53 35.99 -124.49
CA ALA A 565 -0.87 34.59 -124.22
C ALA A 565 0.17 33.91 -123.32
N VAL A 566 1.46 34.17 -123.57
CA VAL A 566 2.56 33.65 -122.75
C VAL A 566 2.54 34.26 -121.35
N ASN A 567 2.10 35.52 -121.19
CA ASN A 567 1.91 36.12 -119.86
C ASN A 567 0.74 35.49 -119.08
N LEU A 568 -0.35 35.13 -119.77
CA LEU A 568 -1.48 34.41 -119.16
C LEU A 568 -1.07 32.99 -118.74
N ASP A 569 -0.26 32.31 -119.55
CA ASP A 569 0.26 30.99 -119.18
C ASP A 569 1.31 31.09 -118.04
N LEU A 570 2.03 32.21 -117.90
CA LEU A 570 2.91 32.50 -116.76
C LEU A 570 2.16 32.73 -115.44
N SER A 571 0.88 33.11 -115.47
CA SER A 571 0.05 33.29 -114.28
C SER A 571 -0.62 31.99 -113.82
N GLN A 572 -0.65 30.94 -114.66
CA GLN A 572 -1.31 29.66 -114.36
C GLN A 572 -0.29 28.58 -113.95
N PRO A 573 -0.33 28.06 -112.71
CA PRO A 573 0.69 27.16 -112.17
C PRO A 573 0.70 25.79 -112.87
N ASP A 574 -0.47 25.32 -113.35
CA ASP A 574 -0.63 24.08 -114.11
C ASP A 574 0.12 24.08 -115.46
N LYS A 575 0.32 25.25 -116.07
CA LYS A 575 0.89 25.40 -117.42
C LYS A 575 2.37 25.79 -117.42
N LEU A 576 2.96 26.07 -116.26
CA LEU A 576 4.37 26.47 -116.17
C LEU A 576 5.33 25.42 -116.75
N ASP A 577 5.06 24.14 -116.49
CA ASP A 577 5.86 23.03 -117.02
C ASP A 577 5.72 22.88 -118.55
N SER A 578 4.51 23.07 -119.10
CA SER A 578 4.30 23.03 -120.56
C SER A 578 4.91 24.25 -121.25
N LEU A 579 4.82 25.43 -120.61
CA LEU A 579 5.43 26.66 -121.10
C LEU A 579 6.95 26.52 -121.19
N LEU A 580 7.60 25.98 -120.15
CA LEU A 580 9.03 25.68 -120.16
C LEU A 580 9.47 24.82 -121.35
N ALA A 581 8.67 23.81 -121.70
CA ALA A 581 8.94 22.94 -122.84
C ALA A 581 8.74 23.64 -124.19
N SER A 582 7.84 24.63 -124.26
CA SER A 582 7.49 25.38 -125.48
C SER A 582 8.44 26.52 -125.84
N ILE A 583 9.28 27.00 -124.90
CA ILE A 583 10.22 28.13 -125.10
C ILE A 583 11.09 28.01 -126.37
N PRO A 584 11.71 26.85 -126.69
CA PRO A 584 12.50 26.70 -127.91
C PRO A 584 11.66 26.89 -129.20
N ASN A 585 10.41 26.42 -129.19
CA ASN A 585 9.51 26.57 -130.32
C ASN A 585 9.07 28.02 -130.51
N LEU A 586 8.82 28.74 -129.41
CA LEU A 586 8.50 30.17 -129.43
C LEU A 586 9.66 31.00 -130.00
N LEU A 587 10.91 30.65 -129.65
CA LEU A 587 12.10 31.30 -130.21
C LEU A 587 12.22 31.08 -131.72
N ILE A 588 11.96 29.86 -132.20
CA ILE A 588 11.93 29.56 -133.65
C ILE A 588 10.82 30.35 -134.35
N GLN A 589 9.60 30.33 -133.81
CA GLN A 589 8.45 31.04 -134.38
C GLN A 589 8.69 32.55 -134.48
N LEU A 590 9.23 33.15 -133.41
CA LEU A 590 9.57 34.57 -133.40
C LEU A 590 10.75 34.87 -134.32
N SER A 591 11.74 33.97 -134.44
CA SER A 591 12.85 34.18 -135.38
C SER A 591 12.41 34.25 -136.85
N GLN A 592 11.28 33.62 -137.19
CA GLN A 592 10.71 33.58 -138.55
C GLN A 592 9.77 34.74 -138.88
N SER A 593 9.29 35.49 -137.87
CA SER A 593 8.38 36.62 -138.08
C SER A 593 9.14 37.96 -138.16
N ASP A 594 8.58 38.89 -138.95
CA ASP A 594 9.11 40.26 -139.09
C ASP A 594 8.81 41.11 -137.83
N ILE A 595 9.51 42.24 -137.69
CA ILE A 595 9.34 43.15 -136.56
C ILE A 595 8.05 43.95 -136.78
N VAL A 596 7.05 43.76 -135.91
CA VAL A 596 5.74 44.43 -135.98
C VAL A 596 5.74 45.75 -135.22
N ASP A 597 6.35 45.79 -134.03
CA ASP A 597 6.42 47.00 -133.20
C ASP A 597 7.84 47.17 -132.62
N PRO A 598 8.62 48.19 -133.06
CA PRO A 598 9.99 48.39 -132.60
C PRO A 598 10.10 48.87 -131.14
N ASP A 599 9.06 49.51 -130.59
CA ASP A 599 9.09 50.11 -129.25
C ASP A 599 8.51 49.19 -128.15
N PHE A 600 8.00 48.02 -128.54
CA PHE A 600 7.40 47.07 -127.61
C PHE A 600 8.43 46.53 -126.61
N LYS A 601 8.08 46.61 -125.31
CA LYS A 601 8.84 46.06 -124.19
C LYS A 601 7.99 45.05 -123.44
N PHE A 602 8.41 43.80 -123.49
CA PHE A 602 7.75 42.73 -122.74
C PHE A 602 8.03 42.86 -121.24
N LYS A 603 6.96 42.87 -120.44
CA LYS A 603 7.02 42.76 -118.99
C LYS A 603 6.43 41.41 -118.60
N ALA A 604 7.28 40.51 -118.13
CA ALA A 604 6.84 39.20 -117.67
C ALA A 604 6.01 39.34 -116.38
N TRP A 605 4.93 38.59 -116.29
CA TRP A 605 4.06 38.54 -115.12
C TRP A 605 4.83 38.08 -113.88
N ILE A 606 4.51 38.69 -112.73
CA ILE A 606 5.11 38.44 -111.43
C ILE A 606 3.96 38.15 -110.46
N PRO A 607 4.04 37.12 -109.62
CA PRO A 607 3.07 36.91 -108.55
C PRO A 607 3.15 38.09 -107.58
N SER A 608 2.06 38.82 -107.44
CA SER A 608 1.92 39.89 -106.44
C SER A 608 0.82 39.48 -105.48
N GLU A 609 1.14 39.45 -104.18
CA GLU A 609 0.15 39.35 -103.11
C GLU A 609 -0.92 40.42 -103.37
N GLN A 610 -2.19 40.03 -103.46
CA GLN A 610 -3.25 41.03 -103.55
C GLN A 610 -3.33 41.75 -102.19
N PRO A 611 -3.07 43.06 -102.09
CA PRO A 611 -3.56 43.80 -100.93
C PRO A 611 -5.08 43.80 -101.05
N ALA A 612 -5.77 43.27 -100.05
CA ALA A 612 -7.22 43.33 -99.96
C ALA A 612 -7.66 44.80 -100.09
N LEU A 613 -8.26 45.15 -101.23
CA LEU A 613 -8.83 46.47 -101.49
C LEU A 613 -10.04 46.67 -100.57
N VAL A 614 -9.87 47.43 -99.49
CA VAL A 614 -10.96 48.20 -98.88
C VAL A 614 -10.95 49.56 -99.56
N ALA A 615 -12.02 49.87 -100.30
CA ALA A 615 -12.22 51.16 -100.93
C ALA A 615 -13.42 51.87 -100.29
N THR A 616 -13.18 52.95 -99.54
CA THR A 616 -13.98 54.18 -99.60
C THR A 616 -13.14 55.37 -99.14
N SER A 617 -12.84 56.22 -100.12
CA SER A 617 -12.49 57.65 -100.17
C SER A 617 -11.98 58.39 -98.92
N GLU A 618 -10.78 58.92 -99.09
CA GLU A 618 -10.13 60.02 -98.37
C GLU A 618 -10.89 61.36 -98.52
N THR A 619 -10.97 62.12 -97.43
CA THR A 619 -10.60 63.55 -97.43
C THR A 619 -9.93 63.88 -96.10
N GLN A 620 -8.73 64.44 -96.18
CA GLN A 620 -7.94 64.91 -95.05
C GLN A 620 -8.68 66.00 -94.28
N ASN A 621 -8.69 65.93 -92.95
CA ASN A 621 -8.69 67.09 -92.07
C ASN A 621 -8.04 66.74 -90.72
N SER A 622 -6.96 67.44 -90.44
CA SER A 622 -6.05 67.37 -89.29
C SER A 622 -6.68 67.91 -88.00
N VAL A 623 -7.73 67.25 -87.51
CA VAL A 623 -8.43 67.63 -86.27
C VAL A 623 -8.49 66.47 -85.26
N GLU A 624 -8.32 65.22 -85.69
CA GLU A 624 -8.29 64.04 -84.78
C GLU A 624 -6.93 63.81 -84.10
N ASP A 625 -5.82 64.09 -84.79
CA ASP A 625 -4.45 63.99 -84.21
C ASP A 625 -4.19 64.99 -83.06
N ALA A 626 -4.97 66.06 -82.96
CA ALA A 626 -4.93 67.01 -81.84
C ALA A 626 -5.93 66.64 -80.73
N MET A 627 -6.96 65.85 -81.04
CA MET A 627 -7.96 65.40 -80.07
C MET A 627 -7.51 64.12 -79.35
N GLU A 628 -6.68 63.30 -80.00
CA GLU A 628 -6.03 62.12 -79.41
C GLU A 628 -4.86 62.51 -78.48
N ALA A 629 -4.05 63.51 -78.87
CA ALA A 629 -2.99 64.06 -78.01
C ALA A 629 -3.49 64.82 -76.76
N ILE A 630 -4.72 65.37 -76.79
CA ILE A 630 -5.35 66.06 -75.63
C ILE A 630 -6.06 65.07 -74.70
N LEU A 631 -6.54 63.93 -75.23
CA LEU A 631 -7.14 62.86 -74.42
C LEU A 631 -6.07 62.03 -73.68
N GLU A 632 -4.89 61.83 -74.27
CA GLU A 632 -3.73 61.21 -73.59
C GLU A 632 -3.08 62.11 -72.52
N GLU A 633 -3.36 63.42 -72.52
CA GLU A 633 -2.80 64.38 -71.54
C GLU A 633 -3.77 64.76 -70.40
N MET A 634 -5.02 64.27 -70.41
CA MET A 634 -6.07 64.60 -69.41
C MET A 634 -6.61 63.42 -68.59
N GLU A 635 -6.09 62.20 -68.74
CA GLU A 635 -6.14 61.17 -67.69
C GLU A 635 -4.76 61.02 -67.04
N SER A 636 -4.36 62.13 -66.42
CA SER A 636 -3.37 62.22 -65.37
C SER A 636 -3.54 61.13 -64.29
N SER A 637 -2.41 60.48 -64.00
CA SER A 637 -2.04 59.62 -62.87
C SER A 637 -2.48 60.18 -61.49
N PRO A 638 -2.53 59.42 -60.36
CA PRO A 638 -1.60 58.33 -60.02
C PRO A 638 -2.18 57.06 -59.33
N GLU A 639 -1.36 56.01 -59.39
CA GLU A 639 -1.06 54.93 -58.42
C GLU A 639 -2.16 54.44 -57.46
N ILE A 640 -2.36 53.12 -57.41
CA ILE A 640 -2.08 52.27 -56.22
C ILE A 640 -2.36 50.79 -56.58
N ASP A 641 -1.40 49.96 -56.16
CA ASP A 641 -1.39 48.49 -56.11
C ASP A 641 -2.65 47.86 -55.52
N PHE A 642 -3.08 46.70 -56.02
CA PHE A 642 -3.71 45.65 -55.20
C PHE A 642 -3.47 44.27 -55.81
N ASP A 643 -2.53 43.54 -55.21
CA ASP A 643 -2.52 42.07 -55.20
C ASP A 643 -2.88 41.63 -53.77
N ASP A 644 -3.51 40.46 -53.68
CA ASP A 644 -3.84 39.70 -52.47
C ASP A 644 -4.96 40.19 -51.52
N THR A 645 -6.07 39.45 -51.49
CA THR A 645 -6.56 38.61 -50.36
C THR A 645 -8.11 38.53 -50.28
N ASP A 646 -8.59 37.28 -50.26
CA ASP A 646 -9.65 36.68 -49.42
C ASP A 646 -11.10 37.23 -49.27
N GLU A 647 -11.99 36.23 -49.07
CA GLU A 647 -13.26 36.21 -48.30
C GLU A 647 -14.66 36.42 -48.96
N VAL A 648 -15.41 35.30 -48.98
CA VAL A 648 -16.79 34.98 -48.54
C VAL A 648 -17.85 36.10 -48.29
N GLU A 649 -19.10 35.92 -48.79
CA GLU A 649 -20.39 35.78 -48.02
C GLU A 649 -21.72 36.18 -48.73
N ILE A 650 -22.63 35.19 -48.81
CA ILE A 650 -24.09 35.15 -48.46
C ILE A 650 -25.12 36.16 -49.06
N SER A 651 -26.18 35.66 -49.75
CA SER A 651 -27.59 35.65 -49.23
C SER A 651 -28.70 35.28 -50.26
N ASN A 652 -29.76 34.65 -49.70
CA ASN A 652 -30.99 34.02 -50.22
C ASN A 652 -31.94 34.79 -51.18
N GLU A 653 -32.73 34.05 -51.99
CA GLU A 653 -34.19 34.24 -52.12
C GLU A 653 -34.94 33.03 -52.73
N LYS A 654 -36.23 32.85 -52.33
CA LYS A 654 -37.18 31.73 -52.61
C LYS A 654 -37.96 31.89 -53.93
N ILE A 655 -38.75 30.84 -54.30
CA ILE A 655 -40.03 30.76 -55.10
C ILE A 655 -39.88 29.76 -56.27
N GLU A 656 -40.76 28.82 -56.66
CA GLU A 656 -42.03 28.20 -56.20
C GLU A 656 -42.28 26.89 -57.02
N ILE A 657 -42.88 25.88 -56.36
CA ILE A 657 -44.04 25.03 -56.76
C ILE A 657 -44.07 24.30 -58.14
N GLU A 658 -44.15 22.96 -58.13
CA GLU A 658 -45.33 22.21 -58.61
C GLU A 658 -45.43 20.77 -58.08
N ASN A 659 -46.68 20.40 -57.74
CA ASN A 659 -47.16 19.16 -57.13
C ASN A 659 -47.27 17.99 -58.14
N ILE A 660 -47.40 16.74 -57.65
CA ILE A 660 -48.56 15.83 -57.86
C ILE A 660 -48.27 14.41 -57.27
N LYS A 661 -48.99 14.09 -56.16
CA LYS A 661 -49.83 12.89 -55.87
C LYS A 661 -49.30 11.44 -56.09
N VAL A 662 -49.66 10.40 -55.32
CA VAL A 662 -50.45 10.14 -54.10
C VAL A 662 -50.46 8.60 -53.87
N GLU A 663 -50.37 8.16 -52.60
CA GLU A 663 -51.04 6.97 -51.95
C GLU A 663 -50.85 5.53 -52.50
N SER A 664 -50.89 4.43 -51.72
CA SER A 664 -51.26 4.17 -50.31
C SER A 664 -51.11 2.68 -49.93
N VAL A 665 -51.23 2.39 -48.61
CA VAL A 665 -51.72 1.15 -47.92
C VAL A 665 -50.76 -0.06 -47.84
N ASP A 666 -50.69 -0.87 -46.78
CA ASP A 666 -50.87 -0.80 -45.31
C ASP A 666 -50.30 -2.13 -44.73
N VAL A 667 -50.28 -2.22 -43.40
CA VAL A 667 -50.57 -3.41 -42.54
C VAL A 667 -49.38 -4.15 -41.91
N GLN A 668 -49.14 -3.86 -40.62
CA GLN A 668 -48.85 -4.84 -39.54
C GLN A 668 -50.18 -5.50 -39.09
N PRO A 669 -50.29 -6.70 -38.42
CA PRO A 669 -49.54 -7.08 -37.20
C PRO A 669 -49.45 -8.59 -36.79
N ALA A 670 -48.87 -8.84 -35.59
CA ALA A 670 -49.01 -9.99 -34.64
C ALA A 670 -48.32 -11.34 -35.01
N GLU A 671 -47.78 -12.18 -34.11
CA GLU A 671 -48.23 -12.66 -32.78
C GLU A 671 -47.08 -13.11 -31.85
N MET A 672 -47.45 -13.43 -30.59
CA MET A 672 -46.66 -13.75 -29.40
C MET A 672 -46.92 -15.21 -28.95
N GLU A 673 -45.95 -15.81 -28.25
CA GLU A 673 -45.99 -17.00 -27.36
C GLU A 673 -46.00 -18.47 -27.88
N SER A 674 -45.08 -19.29 -27.36
CA SER A 674 -45.32 -20.54 -26.57
C SER A 674 -44.00 -21.34 -26.44
N SER A 675 -43.39 -21.43 -25.25
CA SER A 675 -43.41 -22.53 -24.26
C SER A 675 -42.79 -23.89 -24.66
N LYS A 676 -41.66 -24.19 -24.01
CA LYS A 676 -41.13 -25.44 -23.43
C LYS A 676 -41.62 -26.80 -23.98
N ASP A 677 -40.65 -27.68 -24.27
CA ASP A 677 -40.61 -29.06 -23.75
C ASP A 677 -39.15 -29.55 -23.59
N ILE A 678 -38.95 -30.35 -22.54
CA ILE A 678 -37.71 -30.94 -22.03
C ILE A 678 -37.77 -32.44 -22.29
N GLU A 679 -36.71 -33.05 -22.81
CA GLU A 679 -36.34 -34.44 -22.48
C GLU A 679 -34.81 -34.56 -22.34
N ALA A 680 -34.39 -35.27 -21.31
CA ALA A 680 -33.05 -35.35 -20.74
C ALA A 680 -32.41 -36.73 -20.99
N GLU A 681 -31.08 -36.76 -21.18
CA GLU A 681 -30.10 -37.83 -20.80
C GLU A 681 -28.73 -37.39 -21.41
N ILE A 682 -27.59 -37.23 -20.72
CA ILE A 682 -26.82 -38.14 -19.87
C ILE A 682 -25.83 -37.31 -19.01
N VAL A 683 -25.84 -37.56 -17.70
CA VAL A 683 -24.78 -37.57 -16.66
C VAL A 683 -23.56 -36.63 -16.83
N ALA A 684 -23.47 -35.66 -15.91
CA ALA A 684 -22.24 -34.97 -15.51
C ALA A 684 -21.68 -35.63 -14.24
N GLU A 685 -20.36 -35.81 -14.18
CA GLU A 685 -19.61 -36.23 -12.99
C GLU A 685 -18.52 -35.17 -12.71
N ASP A 686 -18.35 -34.88 -11.43
CA ASP A 686 -17.51 -33.87 -10.79
C ASP A 686 -15.99 -34.01 -11.04
N VAL A 687 -15.21 -32.98 -10.70
CA VAL A 687 -14.27 -33.01 -9.55
C VAL A 687 -13.69 -31.60 -9.31
N ILE A 688 -13.88 -31.12 -8.07
CA ILE A 688 -13.10 -30.12 -7.34
C ILE A 688 -12.24 -30.91 -6.32
N GLU A 689 -11.05 -30.44 -5.99
CA GLU A 689 -10.44 -30.35 -4.63
C GLU A 689 -8.93 -30.62 -4.55
N GLU A 690 -8.37 -29.98 -3.51
CA GLU A 690 -7.00 -29.76 -3.08
C GLU A 690 -6.29 -30.99 -2.46
N SER A 691 -5.01 -30.78 -2.13
CA SER A 691 -4.23 -31.33 -1.00
C SER A 691 -3.43 -32.64 -1.14
N ASP A 692 -2.14 -32.48 -0.82
CA ASP A 692 -1.15 -33.30 -0.09
C ASP A 692 -0.95 -34.83 -0.31
N GLU A 693 0.35 -35.16 -0.35
CA GLU A 693 1.06 -36.14 0.51
C GLU A 693 1.76 -37.37 -0.14
N ILE A 694 2.98 -37.65 0.36
CA ILE A 694 3.69 -38.96 0.53
C ILE A 694 4.87 -39.34 -0.41
N LEU A 695 6.08 -39.18 0.16
CA LEU A 695 7.19 -40.16 0.37
C LEU A 695 7.24 -41.47 -0.48
N LYS A 696 8.39 -41.75 -1.15
CA LYS A 696 9.41 -42.76 -0.75
C LYS A 696 10.43 -43.12 -1.85
N ASP A 697 11.65 -43.33 -1.35
CA ASP A 697 12.72 -44.26 -1.75
C ASP A 697 13.48 -44.06 -3.08
N ASN A 698 14.81 -43.86 -2.96
CA ASN A 698 15.80 -44.77 -3.56
C ASN A 698 17.23 -44.57 -3.01
N GLU A 699 17.70 -45.65 -2.37
CA GLU A 699 19.02 -46.28 -2.39
C GLU A 699 20.33 -45.60 -1.92
N ILE A 700 20.98 -46.39 -1.06
CA ILE A 700 22.31 -46.33 -0.43
C ILE A 700 23.44 -46.51 -1.46
N LEU A 701 24.53 -45.72 -1.35
CA LEU A 701 25.88 -46.29 -1.51
C LEU A 701 26.95 -45.50 -0.71
N ILE A 702 27.69 -46.28 0.08
CA ILE A 702 28.81 -45.94 0.96
C ILE A 702 30.10 -45.75 0.14
N GLY A 703 30.98 -44.81 0.52
CA GLY A 703 32.36 -44.80 0.01
C GLY A 703 33.27 -43.66 0.49
N LEU A 704 34.06 -43.94 1.52
CA LEU A 704 35.22 -43.17 2.01
C LEU A 704 36.30 -42.96 0.93
N LYS A 705 36.93 -41.76 0.86
CA LYS A 705 38.40 -41.59 0.94
C LYS A 705 38.91 -40.15 0.84
N GLU A 706 40.02 -39.96 1.53
CA GLU A 706 40.82 -38.77 1.80
C GLU A 706 41.75 -38.33 0.64
N ASP A 707 42.20 -37.08 0.78
CA ASP A 707 43.59 -36.58 0.60
C ASP A 707 44.18 -36.20 -0.77
N LYS A 708 44.47 -34.88 -0.87
CA LYS A 708 45.78 -34.23 -1.09
C LYS A 708 46.32 -33.93 -2.51
N ASN A 709 46.71 -32.65 -2.63
CA ASN A 709 47.93 -32.09 -3.25
C ASN A 709 48.03 -32.03 -4.78
N PHE A 710 48.72 -31.09 -5.44
CA PHE A 710 49.29 -29.74 -5.23
C PHE A 710 49.91 -29.35 -6.61
N ASN A 711 50.37 -28.10 -6.77
CA ASN A 711 51.32 -27.54 -7.77
C ASN A 711 50.73 -26.95 -9.08
N ASP A 712 50.76 -25.61 -9.27
CA ASP A 712 51.88 -24.70 -9.64
C ASP A 712 52.02 -24.58 -11.18
N SER A 713 52.20 -23.44 -11.87
CA SER A 713 52.58 -22.06 -11.51
C SER A 713 52.33 -21.08 -12.70
N LYS A 714 52.34 -19.77 -12.38
CA LYS A 714 52.81 -18.57 -13.13
C LYS A 714 51.84 -17.67 -13.93
N ASN A 715 51.53 -16.54 -13.26
CA ASN A 715 51.70 -15.12 -13.64
C ASN A 715 51.05 -14.55 -14.91
N GLU A 716 50.07 -13.65 -14.74
CA GLU A 716 50.25 -12.19 -14.87
C GLU A 716 49.04 -11.42 -14.29
N VAL A 717 49.31 -10.24 -13.75
CA VAL A 717 48.51 -9.48 -12.76
C VAL A 717 47.34 -8.72 -13.40
N GLN A 718 46.12 -8.90 -12.85
CA GLN A 718 45.02 -7.92 -12.88
C GLN A 718 43.99 -8.24 -11.77
N THR A 719 44.01 -7.42 -10.71
CA THR A 719 42.97 -7.24 -9.67
C THR A 719 42.35 -8.50 -9.06
N ASP A 720 42.94 -8.98 -7.96
CA ASP A 720 42.44 -10.08 -7.15
C ASP A 720 41.07 -9.76 -6.52
N ASN A 721 40.01 -10.30 -7.13
CA ASN A 721 38.82 -10.71 -6.40
C ASN A 721 39.21 -11.90 -5.52
N CYS A 722 39.47 -11.62 -4.24
CA CYS A 722 39.52 -12.66 -3.24
C CYS A 722 38.10 -13.25 -3.14
N VAL A 723 37.86 -14.40 -3.75
CA VAL A 723 36.64 -15.20 -3.54
C VAL A 723 36.72 -15.70 -2.10
N THR A 724 36.31 -14.85 -1.17
CA THR A 724 36.02 -15.23 0.20
C THR A 724 34.83 -16.18 0.17
N ASP A 725 34.96 -17.35 0.79
CA ASP A 725 33.95 -18.40 0.79
C ASP A 725 32.74 -17.96 1.64
N ILE A 726 31.82 -17.22 1.03
CA ILE A 726 30.63 -16.62 1.64
C ILE A 726 29.56 -17.68 1.98
N SER A 727 29.72 -18.90 1.45
CA SER A 727 28.84 -20.05 1.64
C SER A 727 28.48 -20.32 3.11
N GLY A 728 29.43 -20.15 4.03
CA GLY A 728 29.20 -20.34 5.47
C GLY A 728 28.18 -19.37 6.07
N LEU A 729 28.13 -18.13 5.59
CA LEU A 729 27.16 -17.11 6.07
C LEU A 729 25.77 -17.38 5.51
N LEU A 730 25.65 -17.75 4.23
CA LEU A 730 24.38 -18.14 3.61
C LEU A 730 23.75 -19.35 4.31
N ILE A 731 24.55 -20.38 4.62
CA ILE A 731 24.07 -21.56 5.36
C ILE A 731 23.60 -21.16 6.77
N LEU A 732 24.31 -20.25 7.44
CA LEU A 732 23.91 -19.76 8.76
C LEU A 732 22.55 -19.03 8.70
N LEU A 733 22.36 -18.13 7.74
CA LEU A 733 21.11 -17.36 7.60
C LEU A 733 19.91 -18.28 7.30
N ARG A 734 20.09 -19.25 6.39
CA ARG A 734 19.07 -20.26 6.10
C ARG A 734 18.75 -21.13 7.32
N ASN A 735 19.76 -21.57 8.08
CA ASN A 735 19.55 -22.36 9.30
C ASN A 735 18.84 -21.57 10.41
N LEU A 736 19.01 -20.25 10.46
CA LEU A 736 18.31 -19.38 11.41
C LEU A 736 16.84 -19.16 11.02
N GLY A 737 16.52 -19.32 9.73
CA GLY A 737 15.20 -18.99 9.17
C GLY A 737 15.11 -17.55 8.65
N LEU A 738 16.23 -16.98 8.19
CA LEU A 738 16.28 -15.65 7.56
C LEU A 738 16.48 -15.80 6.05
N GLU A 739 15.53 -16.45 5.37
CA GLU A 739 15.62 -16.77 3.94
C GLU A 739 15.69 -15.50 3.07
N GLU A 740 14.79 -14.54 3.31
CA GLU A 740 14.79 -13.25 2.59
C GLU A 740 16.13 -12.51 2.71
N SER A 741 16.74 -12.52 3.90
CA SER A 741 18.06 -11.89 4.11
C SER A 741 19.20 -12.67 3.47
N ALA A 742 19.05 -13.99 3.34
CA ALA A 742 20.04 -14.84 2.66
C ALA A 742 19.99 -14.60 1.15
N ASP A 743 18.79 -14.52 0.57
CA ASP A 743 18.59 -14.33 -0.86
C ASP A 743 19.00 -12.91 -1.29
N LEU A 744 18.64 -11.88 -0.52
CA LEU A 744 19.12 -10.50 -0.74
C LEU A 744 20.65 -10.38 -0.68
N PHE A 745 21.29 -11.20 0.15
CA PHE A 745 22.75 -11.21 0.28
C PHE A 745 23.43 -12.03 -0.83
N ASP A 746 22.80 -13.09 -1.32
CA ASP A 746 23.25 -13.86 -2.49
C ASP A 746 23.20 -13.00 -3.76
N ASP A 747 22.14 -12.17 -3.89
CA ASP A 747 21.92 -11.30 -5.05
C ASP A 747 22.82 -10.05 -5.04
N ASN A 748 22.94 -9.36 -3.89
CA ASN A 748 23.56 -8.03 -3.82
C ASN A 748 24.92 -8.00 -3.08
N GLY A 749 25.26 -9.05 -2.33
CA GLY A 749 26.49 -9.11 -1.52
C GLY A 749 26.54 -8.09 -0.36
N GLU A 750 25.44 -7.40 -0.06
CA GLU A 750 25.40 -6.33 0.94
C GLU A 750 25.28 -6.88 2.37
N ILE A 751 26.29 -6.59 3.20
CA ILE A 751 26.35 -7.09 4.59
C ILE A 751 25.48 -6.25 5.55
N MET A 752 25.15 -5.01 5.21
CA MET A 752 24.36 -4.09 6.05
C MET A 752 22.91 -4.54 6.28
N PRO A 753 22.13 -4.99 5.26
CA PRO A 753 20.80 -5.54 5.51
C PRO A 753 20.83 -6.79 6.39
N VAL A 754 21.80 -7.70 6.15
CA VAL A 754 22.04 -8.90 6.98
C VAL A 754 22.35 -8.53 8.44
N ARG A 755 23.14 -7.48 8.65
CA ARG A 755 23.44 -6.97 10.00
C ARG A 755 22.19 -6.47 10.71
N ARG A 756 21.30 -5.76 10.01
CA ARG A 756 20.05 -5.25 10.58
C ARG A 756 19.10 -6.39 10.94
N SER A 757 18.95 -7.39 10.06
CA SER A 757 18.05 -8.53 10.32
C SER A 757 18.56 -9.44 11.44
N LEU A 758 19.88 -9.65 11.56
CA LEU A 758 20.42 -10.35 12.72
C LEU A 758 20.27 -9.55 14.01
N ALA A 759 20.40 -8.21 13.97
CA ALA A 759 20.30 -7.35 15.15
C ALA A 759 18.87 -7.27 15.70
N SER A 760 17.85 -7.28 14.83
CA SER A 760 16.45 -7.24 15.26
C SER A 760 16.02 -8.49 16.03
N VAL A 761 16.68 -9.61 15.78
CA VAL A 761 16.34 -10.89 16.40
C VAL A 761 17.07 -11.11 17.73
N VAL A 762 18.12 -10.36 18.06
CA VAL A 762 18.88 -10.53 19.32
C VAL A 762 18.10 -10.02 20.53
N GLY A 763 18.17 -10.76 21.64
CA GLY A 763 17.60 -10.34 22.93
C GLY A 763 16.10 -10.57 23.09
N VAL A 764 15.47 -11.41 22.26
CA VAL A 764 14.04 -11.75 22.40
C VAL A 764 13.88 -12.86 23.44
N GLU A 765 13.06 -12.59 24.45
CA GLU A 765 12.68 -13.50 25.54
C GLU A 765 11.20 -13.93 25.36
N PRO A 766 10.79 -15.16 25.73
CA PRO A 766 11.60 -16.24 26.32
C PRO A 766 12.28 -17.11 25.25
N ARG A 767 13.62 -17.26 25.31
CA ARG A 767 14.39 -18.02 24.29
C ARG A 767 15.70 -18.56 24.85
N ASP A 768 16.19 -19.68 24.32
CA ASP A 768 17.47 -20.29 24.73
C ASP A 768 18.64 -19.30 24.63
N MET A 769 19.27 -18.96 25.76
CA MET A 769 20.46 -18.09 25.81
C MET A 769 21.59 -18.53 24.87
N ARG A 770 21.71 -19.83 24.55
CA ARG A 770 22.76 -20.33 23.62
C ARG A 770 22.54 -19.83 22.19
N LEU A 771 21.28 -19.73 21.77
CA LEU A 771 20.92 -19.17 20.47
C LEU A 771 21.20 -17.66 20.46
N ASP A 772 20.88 -16.97 21.56
CA ASP A 772 21.15 -15.53 21.67
C ASP A 772 22.66 -15.23 21.66
N ARG A 773 23.47 -16.04 22.35
CA ARG A 773 24.94 -16.00 22.28
C ARG A 773 25.46 -16.23 20.85
N LEU A 774 24.85 -17.17 20.11
CA LEU A 774 25.20 -17.44 18.72
C LEU A 774 24.92 -16.24 17.82
N LEU A 775 23.76 -15.60 17.97
CA LEU A 775 23.38 -14.40 17.20
C LEU A 775 24.30 -13.21 17.51
N ARG A 776 24.61 -12.96 18.78
CA ARG A 776 25.55 -11.90 19.20
C ARG A 776 26.97 -12.13 18.68
N LEU A 777 27.43 -13.39 18.64
CA LEU A 777 28.71 -13.76 18.02
C LEU A 777 28.69 -13.60 16.50
N ALA A 778 27.60 -14.00 15.84
CA ALA A 778 27.42 -13.83 14.39
C ALA A 778 27.52 -12.35 13.99
N LEU A 779 26.84 -11.45 14.72
CA LEU A 779 26.91 -10.00 14.49
C LEU A 779 28.33 -9.43 14.59
N ARG A 780 29.14 -9.91 15.55
CA ARG A 780 30.53 -9.45 15.75
C ARG A 780 31.51 -10.04 14.74
N LEU A 781 31.16 -11.17 14.15
CA LEU A 781 31.96 -11.87 13.15
C LEU A 781 31.60 -11.49 11.72
N LEU A 782 30.58 -10.64 11.48
CA LEU A 782 30.28 -10.15 10.14
C LEU A 782 31.52 -9.45 9.53
N PRO A 783 31.78 -9.63 8.22
CA PRO A 783 32.93 -9.04 7.56
C PRO A 783 32.87 -7.51 7.63
N ASN A 784 34.02 -6.87 7.87
CA ASN A 784 34.14 -5.41 8.00
C ASN A 784 35.12 -4.80 6.97
N GLY A 785 35.58 -5.57 5.99
CA GLY A 785 36.55 -5.14 4.98
C GLY A 785 38.00 -5.18 5.47
N ASN A 786 38.29 -6.02 6.47
CA ASN A 786 39.60 -6.11 7.13
C ASN A 786 40.32 -7.43 6.77
N PRO A 787 41.67 -7.52 6.87
CA PRO A 787 42.42 -8.72 6.49
C PRO A 787 42.10 -9.97 7.33
N ASN A 788 41.37 -9.81 8.44
CA ASN A 788 40.93 -10.91 9.29
C ASN A 788 39.57 -11.51 8.87
N ASP A 789 38.96 -11.05 7.79
CA ASP A 789 37.63 -11.50 7.36
C ASP A 789 37.60 -12.97 6.94
N GLU A 790 38.72 -13.53 6.45
CA GLU A 790 38.82 -14.97 6.16
C GLU A 790 38.65 -15.83 7.42
N VAL A 791 39.29 -15.43 8.53
CA VAL A 791 39.17 -16.11 9.83
C VAL A 791 37.75 -15.93 10.39
N ARG A 792 37.15 -14.76 10.19
CA ARG A 792 35.77 -14.50 10.62
C ARG A 792 34.76 -15.38 9.88
N LEU A 793 34.91 -15.56 8.56
CA LEU A 793 34.06 -16.44 7.76
C LEU A 793 34.22 -17.92 8.16
N GLN A 794 35.43 -18.36 8.51
CA GLN A 794 35.63 -19.70 9.07
C GLN A 794 34.90 -19.87 10.41
N LEU A 795 34.93 -18.88 11.29
CA LEU A 795 34.18 -18.91 12.55
C LEU A 795 32.66 -18.89 12.33
N ILE A 796 32.17 -18.13 11.34
CA ILE A 796 30.77 -18.15 10.90
C ILE A 796 30.35 -19.55 10.42
N SER A 797 31.21 -20.23 9.66
CA SER A 797 30.93 -21.61 9.22
C SER A 797 30.78 -22.59 10.39
N ASN A 798 31.50 -22.36 11.50
CA ASN A 798 31.34 -23.14 12.72
C ASN A 798 30.02 -22.80 13.45
N LEU A 799 29.65 -21.52 13.50
CA LEU A 799 28.35 -21.11 14.01
C LEU A 799 27.19 -21.70 13.18
N ALA A 800 27.35 -21.83 11.86
CA ALA A 800 26.35 -22.44 10.99
C ALA A 800 26.10 -23.91 11.37
N LYS A 801 27.16 -24.67 11.67
CA LYS A 801 27.07 -26.05 12.18
C LYS A 801 26.37 -26.09 13.54
N PHE A 802 26.67 -25.14 14.42
CA PHE A 802 26.05 -25.06 15.74
C PHE A 802 24.56 -24.74 15.65
N ALA A 803 24.16 -23.84 14.75
CA ALA A 803 22.75 -23.53 14.48
C ALA A 803 22.00 -24.77 13.99
N GLN A 804 22.61 -25.56 13.10
CA GLN A 804 22.00 -26.81 12.61
C GLN A 804 21.75 -27.82 13.73
N GLU A 805 22.71 -27.99 14.66
CA GLU A 805 22.55 -28.88 15.80
C GLU A 805 21.52 -28.36 16.82
N LEU A 806 21.49 -27.05 17.06
CA LEU A 806 20.44 -26.42 17.87
C LEU A 806 19.05 -26.64 17.25
N SER A 807 18.91 -26.54 15.92
CA SER A 807 17.65 -26.79 15.21
C SER A 807 17.15 -28.23 15.36
N LYS A 808 18.05 -29.22 15.23
CA LYS A 808 17.70 -30.63 15.54
C LYS A 808 17.26 -30.80 16.99
N TRP A 809 17.96 -30.15 17.92
CA TRP A 809 17.65 -30.23 19.34
C TRP A 809 16.32 -29.55 19.71
N THR A 810 16.04 -28.36 19.17
CA THR A 810 14.76 -27.66 19.40
C THR A 810 13.60 -28.46 18.83
N ARG A 811 13.75 -28.97 17.60
CA ARG A 811 12.75 -29.81 16.94
C ARG A 811 12.41 -31.07 17.74
N THR A 812 13.41 -31.85 18.16
CA THR A 812 13.20 -33.06 18.97
C THR A 812 12.47 -32.77 20.29
N ARG A 813 12.69 -31.59 20.89
CA ARG A 813 12.00 -31.17 22.11
C ARG A 813 10.58 -30.63 21.88
N LEU A 814 10.33 -29.94 20.78
CA LEU A 814 8.99 -29.53 20.38
C LEU A 814 8.14 -30.78 20.05
N GLU A 815 8.70 -31.73 19.30
CA GLU A 815 8.06 -33.02 18.98
C GLU A 815 7.72 -33.81 20.25
N ALA A 816 8.65 -33.91 21.21
CA ALA A 816 8.40 -34.56 22.50
C ALA A 816 7.31 -33.88 23.35
N ARG A 817 6.93 -32.64 23.01
CA ARG A 817 5.88 -31.85 23.66
C ARG A 817 4.60 -31.78 22.82
N HIS A 818 4.52 -32.53 21.71
CA HIS A 818 3.42 -32.49 20.76
C HIS A 818 3.17 -31.11 20.13
N VAL A 819 4.23 -30.32 19.97
CA VAL A 819 4.21 -29.05 19.24
C VAL A 819 4.98 -29.24 17.92
N GLY A 820 4.37 -28.90 16.79
CA GLY A 820 5.02 -29.00 15.48
C GLY A 820 6.14 -27.97 15.32
N SER A 821 7.28 -28.39 14.77
CA SER A 821 8.37 -27.48 14.35
C SER A 821 8.03 -26.88 12.98
N LYS A 822 8.23 -25.58 12.83
CA LYS A 822 8.08 -24.85 11.56
C LYS A 822 9.33 -24.94 10.68
N GLY A 823 10.42 -25.53 11.18
CA GLY A 823 11.69 -25.67 10.47
C GLY A 823 12.60 -24.43 10.55
N MET A 824 12.13 -23.36 11.19
CA MET A 824 12.84 -22.09 11.36
C MET A 824 13.38 -22.01 12.79
N LEU A 825 14.69 -22.00 12.98
CA LEU A 825 15.31 -22.12 14.31
C LEU A 825 14.91 -20.99 15.26
N ILE A 826 14.84 -19.74 14.78
CA ILE A 826 14.49 -18.59 15.63
C ILE A 826 13.07 -18.74 16.18
N GLU A 827 12.10 -19.06 15.31
CA GLU A 827 10.70 -19.24 15.71
C GLU A 827 10.50 -20.47 16.58
N ASP A 828 11.10 -21.60 16.20
CA ASP A 828 11.01 -22.85 16.95
C ASP A 828 11.62 -22.70 18.35
N ALA A 829 12.71 -21.94 18.48
CA ALA A 829 13.34 -21.68 19.78
C ALA A 829 12.47 -20.78 20.69
N ALA A 830 11.79 -19.78 20.13
CA ALA A 830 10.86 -18.94 20.88
C ALA A 830 9.63 -19.73 21.33
N GLN A 831 9.05 -20.55 20.44
CA GLN A 831 7.94 -21.45 20.80
C GLN A 831 8.34 -22.46 21.87
N LEU A 832 9.55 -23.01 21.79
CA LEU A 832 10.08 -23.90 22.82
C LEU A 832 10.29 -23.17 24.15
N GLY A 833 10.73 -21.90 24.14
CA GLY A 833 10.86 -21.05 25.32
C GLY A 833 9.53 -20.88 26.05
N VAL A 834 8.48 -20.46 25.33
CA VAL A 834 7.11 -20.34 25.87
C VAL A 834 6.60 -21.67 26.41
N ALA A 835 6.86 -22.78 25.69
CA ALA A 835 6.47 -24.12 26.14
C ALA A 835 7.21 -24.59 27.41
N LEU A 836 8.47 -24.16 27.59
CA LEU A 836 9.29 -24.47 28.75
C LEU A 836 8.92 -23.63 29.97
N GLU A 837 8.53 -22.37 29.80
CA GLU A 837 7.94 -21.56 30.88
C GLU A 837 6.63 -22.16 31.39
N ARG A 838 5.78 -22.62 30.47
CA ARG A 838 4.48 -23.21 30.81
C ARG A 838 4.61 -24.56 31.51
N ILE A 839 5.52 -25.42 31.04
CA ILE A 839 5.76 -26.76 31.62
C ILE A 839 7.27 -27.02 31.63
N PRO A 840 7.98 -26.79 32.75
CA PRO A 840 9.40 -27.10 32.83
C PRO A 840 9.61 -28.61 32.64
N GLY A 841 10.49 -28.96 31.71
CA GLY A 841 10.79 -30.37 31.41
C GLY A 841 11.63 -31.03 32.50
N PRO A 842 11.61 -32.37 32.63
CA PRO A 842 12.50 -33.09 33.54
C PRO A 842 13.95 -32.96 33.08
N GLY A 843 14.80 -32.30 33.87
CA GLY A 843 16.23 -32.10 33.56
C GLY A 843 16.77 -30.76 34.06
N ILE A 844 17.91 -30.35 33.49
CA ILE A 844 18.51 -29.03 33.74
C ILE A 844 17.60 -27.98 33.10
N THR A 845 17.19 -26.98 33.88
CA THR A 845 16.42 -25.82 33.40
C THR A 845 17.27 -25.03 32.43
N LEU A 846 16.75 -24.84 31.22
CA LEU A 846 17.39 -24.00 30.22
C LEU A 846 17.22 -22.53 30.66
N PRO A 847 18.27 -21.71 30.64
CA PRO A 847 18.09 -20.28 30.87
C PRO A 847 17.42 -19.66 29.63
N LEU A 848 16.29 -18.97 29.85
CA LEU A 848 15.41 -18.42 28.82
C LEU A 848 15.50 -16.89 28.68
N ASP A 849 16.48 -16.28 29.34
CA ASP A 849 16.72 -14.84 29.37
C ASP A 849 17.63 -14.39 28.21
N ALA A 850 17.76 -13.08 27.98
CA ALA A 850 18.68 -12.50 27.01
C ALA A 850 20.15 -12.69 27.42
N ASP A 851 21.06 -12.85 26.45
CA ASP A 851 22.50 -12.99 26.73
C ASP A 851 23.15 -11.66 27.11
N ASP A 852 23.31 -11.41 28.41
CA ASP A 852 24.00 -10.22 28.93
C ASP A 852 25.53 -10.40 29.11
N TYR A 853 26.07 -11.60 28.89
CA TYR A 853 27.49 -11.84 29.10
C TYR A 853 28.36 -10.99 28.17
N SER A 854 29.38 -10.33 28.72
CA SER A 854 30.31 -9.51 27.94
C SER A 854 31.02 -10.34 26.87
N LEU A 855 30.98 -9.87 25.63
CA LEU A 855 31.72 -10.44 24.50
C LEU A 855 32.96 -9.56 24.19
N PRO A 856 34.05 -10.14 23.67
CA PRO A 856 35.24 -9.40 23.21
C PRO A 856 34.94 -8.40 22.07
N SER A 857 35.75 -7.34 21.95
CA SER A 857 35.63 -6.33 20.88
C SER A 857 35.60 -6.97 19.48
N PRO A 858 34.88 -6.41 18.48
CA PRO A 858 34.87 -6.92 17.10
C PRO A 858 36.26 -7.02 16.44
N ASP A 859 37.24 -6.29 16.98
CA ASP A 859 38.64 -6.33 16.53
C ASP A 859 39.46 -7.46 17.18
N ASP A 860 38.99 -8.05 18.28
CA ASP A 860 39.66 -9.13 19.00
C ASP A 860 39.22 -10.52 18.50
N VAL A 861 39.74 -10.91 17.33
CA VAL A 861 39.39 -12.18 16.67
C VAL A 861 39.84 -13.41 17.47
N GLU A 862 40.93 -13.31 18.24
CA GLU A 862 41.38 -14.37 19.14
C GLU A 862 40.47 -14.54 20.37
N GLY A 863 39.91 -13.44 20.87
CA GLY A 863 38.87 -13.47 21.90
C GLY A 863 37.57 -14.09 21.37
N LEU A 864 37.14 -13.67 20.17
CA LEU A 864 35.92 -14.19 19.55
C LEU A 864 36.02 -15.68 19.21
N SER A 865 37.18 -16.17 18.75
CA SER A 865 37.37 -17.60 18.48
C SER A 865 37.25 -18.46 19.74
N LYS A 866 37.78 -18.01 20.87
CA LYS A 866 37.62 -18.69 22.17
C LYS A 866 36.16 -18.74 22.61
N GLU A 867 35.40 -17.67 22.39
CA GLU A 867 33.96 -17.64 22.70
C GLU A 867 33.14 -18.58 21.80
N VAL A 868 33.49 -18.67 20.51
CA VAL A 868 32.90 -19.65 19.59
C VAL A 868 33.21 -21.08 20.06
N ASP A 869 34.43 -21.37 20.50
CA ASP A 869 34.78 -22.68 21.07
C ASP A 869 34.02 -23.00 22.37
N ILE A 870 33.85 -22.01 23.25
CA ILE A 870 33.06 -22.15 24.49
C ILE A 870 31.60 -22.45 24.16
N LEU A 871 31.02 -21.73 23.19
CA LEU A 871 29.66 -21.97 22.71
C LEU A 871 29.53 -23.38 22.12
N GLY A 872 30.47 -23.80 21.27
CA GLY A 872 30.51 -25.15 20.72
C GLY A 872 30.50 -26.23 21.80
N ARG A 873 31.33 -26.08 22.84
CA ARG A 873 31.34 -27.01 23.98
C ARG A 873 30.01 -27.08 24.72
N ARG A 874 29.24 -25.99 24.79
CA ARG A 874 27.91 -25.95 25.45
C ARG A 874 26.79 -26.54 24.59
N ILE A 875 26.91 -26.47 23.27
CA ILE A 875 25.92 -27.00 22.33
C ILE A 875 26.09 -28.52 22.18
N PHE A 876 27.33 -29.00 22.10
CA PHE A 876 27.65 -30.43 21.96
C PHE A 876 27.64 -31.25 23.26
N LEU A 877 27.12 -30.71 24.36
CA LEU A 877 26.89 -31.52 25.56
C LEU A 877 25.83 -32.58 25.26
N SER A 878 26.17 -33.85 25.50
CA SER A 878 25.23 -34.96 25.40
C SER A 878 23.93 -34.61 26.12
N SER A 879 22.80 -34.74 25.41
CA SER A 879 21.43 -34.54 25.91
C SER A 879 21.29 -34.92 27.39
N ALA A 880 21.40 -33.93 28.27
CA ALA A 880 21.09 -34.05 29.69
C ALA A 880 19.58 -33.88 29.84
N GLY A 881 18.83 -34.93 29.50
CA GLY A 881 17.38 -34.95 29.69
C GLY A 881 16.67 -35.91 28.75
N GLY A 882 16.80 -37.20 29.00
CA GLY A 882 15.74 -38.22 28.89
C GLY A 882 14.93 -38.41 27.59
N VAL A 883 15.17 -37.66 26.53
CA VAL A 883 14.48 -37.82 25.23
C VAL A 883 15.47 -38.52 24.30
N ARG A 884 15.14 -39.77 23.93
CA ARG A 884 15.86 -40.55 22.93
C ARG A 884 15.17 -40.44 21.59
#